data_AF-A0A970MWF2-F1
#
_entry.id   AF-A0A970MWF2-F1
#
_cell.length_a   1.000
_cell.length_b   1.000
_cell.length_c   1.000
_cell.angle_alpha   90.00
_cell.angle_beta   90.00
_cell.angle_gamma   90.00
#
_symmetry.space_group_name_H-M   'P 1'
#
loop_
_entity.id
_entity.type
_entity.pdbx_description
1 polymer ?
#
loop_
_entity_poly.entity_id
_entity_poly.type
_entity_poly.pdbx_seq_one_letter_code
_entity_poly.pdbx_strand_id
1 'polypeptide(L)'
;MNDDKRTAGMMPGWDIELARQKMLFFTTPNDFAIDFADVGIALDSNYESFEPELRQRAFSFMLGIAESLVSPVELDQNLCSQRLHGRAVFASETIGVITGTAVELVQKWDEIDTEASKAVLAQIKLEDTAANKGDNLFAAWARKYQSEQDLDPYANPSNYLACFSALYQRGMYYPDLYFAREQGKTRTQFFNDYGMQAVRCRRMGSLGGTTNPAIAVLGEDDMSGKGNIWGQDASDFILQFPNKWHEVRKIIAAQQVAANEDDDWGAVKFTEWVVVDAMLGLRSVFLLRGLGRVAFQLRPDWHDDEEKLTCAGGQIYEILCKRVKLFDDILLDGADEIYAKVAASRVGKSNNHFKIACTGQAALNTIRSFNAGKSEACPDAVKERMFTNVTLSYEVPQMYAASAATEDGIRDYEKRTGEKVDDGEGGSVVTSMIGRFNDAIRDYRVKAVLSGVKSDIDPATVKKLTDERLTSPEFAAAVRANGIEFEAEIEEDAIDRAGTLCTKRVMMLLENPKDGRAPMHPRILTASKRNFFQNTELLDVPFSTDFGNIQRMYLDVMPLEIDDWRTLAEDMDADGYPVEGSIWDRRRKTLSRIWPDWNRVFDSTDGVAASEYETAIYVAPTLKQFIGMWNDNVARAKVAADQQSASRNK
;
A
#
# COMPACT_ATOMS: atom_id res chain seq x y z
N MET A 1 -5.93 -0.70 -30.02
CA MET A 1 -5.96 0.19 -28.84
C MET A 1 -6.01 1.65 -29.26
N ASN A 2 -5.08 2.17 -30.08
CA ASN A 2 -5.13 3.57 -30.56
C ASN A 2 -6.45 3.94 -31.31
N ASP A 3 -7.11 2.97 -31.95
CA ASP A 3 -8.41 3.19 -32.62
C ASP A 3 -9.64 2.97 -31.72
N ASP A 4 -9.43 2.50 -30.47
CA ASP A 4 -10.53 2.29 -29.53
C ASP A 4 -10.90 3.62 -28.86
N LYS A 5 -12.04 4.17 -29.27
CA LYS A 5 -12.58 5.44 -28.75
C LYS A 5 -12.78 5.43 -27.23
N ARG A 6 -12.88 4.25 -26.60
CA ARG A 6 -12.95 4.10 -25.14
C ARG A 6 -11.68 4.54 -24.43
N THR A 7 -10.53 4.53 -25.11
CA THR A 7 -9.24 4.93 -24.52
C THR A 7 -9.05 6.46 -24.52
N ALA A 8 -9.95 7.21 -25.15
CA ALA A 8 -9.91 8.67 -25.15
C ALA A 8 -10.03 9.23 -23.71
N GLY A 9 -9.06 10.04 -23.31
CA GLY A 9 -9.03 10.65 -21.97
C GLY A 9 -8.40 9.77 -20.88
N MET A 10 -7.84 8.61 -21.22
CA MET A 10 -7.01 7.84 -20.31
C MET A 10 -5.68 8.54 -20.04
N MET A 11 -5.11 8.28 -18.86
CA MET A 11 -3.75 8.70 -18.54
C MET A 11 -2.74 8.00 -19.45
N PRO A 12 -1.62 8.65 -19.83
CA PRO A 12 -0.54 7.99 -20.56
C PRO A 12 -0.11 6.66 -19.91
N GLY A 13 -0.09 5.59 -20.71
CA GLY A 13 0.33 4.25 -20.29
C GLY A 13 -0.76 3.35 -19.74
N TRP A 14 -1.94 3.87 -19.37
CA TRP A 14 -3.06 3.04 -18.89
C TRP A 14 -3.55 2.05 -19.94
N ASP A 15 -3.57 2.47 -21.18
CA ASP A 15 -3.89 1.62 -22.32
C ASP A 15 -2.89 0.45 -22.44
N ILE A 16 -1.58 0.71 -22.31
CA ILE A 16 -0.58 -0.36 -22.36
C ILE A 16 -0.75 -1.34 -21.19
N GLU A 17 -1.05 -0.84 -19.98
CA GLU A 17 -1.31 -1.71 -18.82
C GLU A 17 -2.62 -2.51 -18.98
N LEU A 18 -3.69 -1.91 -19.52
CA LEU A 18 -4.92 -2.62 -19.83
C LEU A 18 -4.70 -3.73 -20.85
N ALA A 19 -3.93 -3.47 -21.92
CA ALA A 19 -3.59 -4.47 -22.92
C ALA A 19 -2.83 -5.64 -22.30
N ARG A 20 -1.82 -5.35 -21.46
CA ARG A 20 -1.06 -6.37 -20.73
C ARG A 20 -1.95 -7.20 -19.83
N GLN A 21 -2.81 -6.55 -19.03
CA GLN A 21 -3.70 -7.27 -18.12
C GLN A 21 -4.74 -8.11 -18.86
N LYS A 22 -5.31 -7.60 -19.94
CA LYS A 22 -6.24 -8.34 -20.79
C LYS A 22 -5.60 -9.64 -21.26
N MET A 23 -4.39 -9.54 -21.80
CA MET A 23 -3.64 -10.69 -22.26
C MET A 23 -3.27 -11.64 -21.11
N LEU A 24 -2.67 -11.16 -20.03
CA LEU A 24 -2.15 -12.02 -18.95
C LEU A 24 -3.23 -12.63 -18.04
N PHE A 25 -4.34 -11.93 -17.81
CA PHE A 25 -5.32 -12.30 -16.78
C PHE A 25 -6.73 -12.63 -17.31
N PHE A 26 -7.04 -12.27 -18.56
CA PHE A 26 -8.36 -12.46 -19.16
C PHE A 26 -8.31 -13.28 -20.46
N THR A 27 -7.28 -14.10 -20.61
CA THR A 27 -7.19 -15.16 -21.63
C THR A 27 -7.01 -16.50 -20.94
N THR A 28 -7.69 -17.53 -21.44
CA THR A 28 -7.48 -18.89 -20.94
C THR A 28 -6.06 -19.34 -21.27
N PRO A 29 -5.47 -20.34 -20.58
CA PRO A 29 -4.14 -20.80 -20.92
C PRO A 29 -3.99 -21.23 -22.39
N ASN A 30 -5.03 -21.86 -22.97
CA ASN A 30 -4.99 -22.23 -24.39
C ASN A 30 -5.00 -21.01 -25.31
N ASP A 31 -5.88 -20.05 -25.04
CA ASP A 31 -6.00 -18.85 -25.88
C ASP A 31 -4.77 -17.95 -25.74
N PHE A 32 -4.20 -17.84 -24.53
CA PHE A 32 -3.00 -17.05 -24.28
C PHE A 32 -1.86 -17.45 -25.20
N ALA A 33 -1.61 -18.75 -25.38
CA ALA A 33 -0.51 -19.22 -26.23
C ALA A 33 -0.71 -18.81 -27.70
N ILE A 34 -1.96 -18.84 -28.19
CA ILE A 34 -2.32 -18.45 -29.55
C ILE A 34 -2.22 -16.94 -29.70
N ASP A 35 -2.88 -16.18 -28.82
CA ASP A 35 -2.90 -14.72 -28.82
C ASP A 35 -1.48 -14.17 -28.66
N PHE A 36 -0.65 -14.78 -27.81
CA PHE A 36 0.75 -14.39 -27.65
C PHE A 36 1.57 -14.58 -28.92
N ALA A 37 1.42 -15.72 -29.60
CA ALA A 37 2.09 -15.96 -30.86
C ALA A 37 1.63 -14.95 -31.93
N ASP A 38 0.32 -14.75 -32.08
CA ASP A 38 -0.25 -13.86 -33.10
C ASP A 38 0.13 -12.39 -32.86
N VAL A 39 0.01 -11.91 -31.62
CA VAL A 39 0.42 -10.55 -31.23
C VAL A 39 1.93 -10.38 -31.38
N GLY A 40 2.73 -11.37 -30.95
CA GLY A 40 4.17 -11.37 -31.09
C GLY A 40 4.60 -11.24 -32.55
N ILE A 41 4.05 -12.08 -33.44
CA ILE A 41 4.33 -12.05 -34.89
C ILE A 41 3.90 -10.71 -35.50
N ALA A 42 2.71 -10.22 -35.15
CA ALA A 42 2.18 -8.97 -35.68
C ALA A 42 3.02 -7.76 -35.28
N LEU A 43 3.43 -7.67 -34.01
CA LEU A 43 4.29 -6.59 -33.55
C LEU A 43 5.69 -6.70 -34.16
N ASP A 44 6.27 -7.90 -34.17
CA ASP A 44 7.63 -8.13 -34.66
C ASP A 44 7.76 -7.82 -36.16
N SER A 45 6.79 -8.24 -36.98
CA SER A 45 6.78 -8.00 -38.43
C SER A 45 6.71 -6.52 -38.80
N ASN A 46 6.23 -5.66 -37.88
CA ASN A 46 6.04 -4.24 -38.12
C ASN A 46 6.98 -3.34 -37.30
N TYR A 47 7.75 -3.90 -36.34
CA TYR A 47 8.50 -3.12 -35.36
C TYR A 47 9.48 -2.12 -35.99
N GLU A 48 10.25 -2.56 -36.98
CA GLU A 48 11.18 -1.69 -37.73
C GLU A 48 10.46 -0.57 -38.49
N SER A 49 9.22 -0.79 -38.91
CA SER A 49 8.43 0.22 -39.65
C SER A 49 7.69 1.20 -38.73
N PHE A 50 7.60 0.91 -37.43
CA PHE A 50 6.93 1.79 -36.49
C PHE A 50 7.71 3.09 -36.26
N GLU A 51 6.97 4.17 -36.06
CA GLU A 51 7.53 5.43 -35.57
C GLU A 51 8.08 5.26 -34.14
N PRO A 52 9.05 6.10 -33.71
CA PRO A 52 9.76 5.91 -32.44
C PRO A 52 8.85 5.76 -31.20
N GLU A 53 7.79 6.55 -31.11
CA GLU A 53 6.83 6.47 -30.00
C GLU A 53 6.12 5.11 -29.96
N LEU A 54 5.72 4.58 -31.12
CA LEU A 54 5.05 3.30 -31.20
C LEU A 54 6.01 2.13 -30.91
N ARG A 55 7.29 2.25 -31.28
CA ARG A 55 8.33 1.29 -30.86
C ARG A 55 8.48 1.25 -29.35
N GLN A 56 8.61 2.39 -28.68
CA GLN A 56 8.67 2.45 -27.21
C GLN A 56 7.46 1.80 -26.56
N ARG A 57 6.26 2.04 -27.10
CA ARG A 57 5.01 1.46 -26.57
C ARG A 57 4.93 -0.05 -26.80
N ALA A 58 5.30 -0.55 -27.98
CA ALA A 58 5.38 -1.98 -28.28
C ALA A 58 6.42 -2.68 -27.40
N PHE A 59 7.60 -2.07 -27.25
CA PHE A 59 8.67 -2.53 -26.38
C PHE A 59 8.21 -2.60 -24.91
N SER A 60 7.59 -1.53 -24.39
CA SER A 60 7.04 -1.48 -23.02
C SER A 60 5.98 -2.56 -22.78
N PHE A 61 5.10 -2.78 -23.76
CA PHE A 61 4.11 -3.86 -23.72
C PHE A 61 4.80 -5.22 -23.57
N MET A 62 5.71 -5.58 -24.48
CA MET A 62 6.33 -6.91 -24.49
C MET A 62 7.29 -7.12 -23.31
N LEU A 63 8.05 -6.10 -22.90
CA LEU A 63 8.87 -6.15 -21.69
C LEU A 63 7.99 -6.41 -20.45
N GLY A 64 6.83 -5.75 -20.36
CA GLY A 64 5.87 -5.98 -19.28
C GLY A 64 5.28 -7.40 -19.29
N ILE A 65 5.03 -7.99 -20.47
CA ILE A 65 4.63 -9.40 -20.59
C ILE A 65 5.76 -10.32 -20.11
N ALA A 66 6.98 -10.13 -20.61
CA ALA A 66 8.15 -10.93 -20.22
C ALA A 66 8.42 -10.88 -18.71
N GLU A 67 8.35 -9.69 -18.11
CA GLU A 67 8.51 -9.50 -16.67
C GLU A 67 7.40 -10.19 -15.85
N SER A 68 6.17 -10.22 -16.36
CA SER A 68 5.04 -10.86 -15.68
C SER A 68 5.11 -12.38 -15.75
N LEU A 69 5.59 -12.93 -16.87
CA LEU A 69 5.77 -14.37 -17.08
C LEU A 69 6.87 -15.00 -16.21
N VAL A 70 7.82 -14.19 -15.69
CA VAL A 70 8.80 -14.67 -14.70
C VAL A 70 8.31 -14.59 -13.26
N SER A 71 7.13 -14.00 -13.01
CA SER A 71 6.52 -13.95 -11.68
C SER A 71 5.65 -15.18 -11.43
N PRO A 72 6.04 -16.09 -10.52
CA PRO A 72 5.19 -17.23 -10.15
C PRO A 72 3.86 -16.77 -9.52
N VAL A 73 3.85 -15.61 -8.86
CA VAL A 73 2.63 -15.03 -8.27
C VAL A 73 1.61 -14.64 -9.35
N GLU A 74 2.04 -13.89 -10.39
CA GLU A 74 1.10 -13.47 -11.44
C GLU A 74 0.61 -14.65 -12.27
N LEU A 75 1.48 -15.62 -12.54
CA LEU A 75 1.09 -16.89 -13.15
C LEU A 75 -0.01 -17.59 -12.34
N ASP A 76 0.13 -17.66 -11.01
CA ASP A 76 -0.87 -18.28 -10.13
C ASP A 76 -2.22 -17.53 -10.10
N GLN A 77 -2.24 -16.22 -10.40
CA GLN A 77 -3.51 -15.47 -10.50
C GLN A 77 -4.36 -15.89 -11.70
N ASN A 78 -3.75 -16.33 -12.82
CA ASN A 78 -4.49 -16.76 -14.01
C ASN A 78 -3.91 -18.01 -14.68
N LEU A 79 -2.80 -17.89 -15.43
CA LEU A 79 -2.35 -18.93 -16.36
C LEU A 79 -2.00 -20.29 -15.71
N CYS A 80 -1.66 -20.26 -14.41
CA CYS A 80 -1.41 -21.43 -13.57
C CYS A 80 -2.50 -21.67 -12.51
N SER A 81 -3.58 -20.89 -12.53
CA SER A 81 -4.60 -20.92 -11.50
C SER A 81 -5.50 -22.15 -11.65
N GLN A 82 -5.23 -23.20 -10.88
CA GLN A 82 -6.09 -24.40 -10.85
C GLN A 82 -7.50 -24.09 -10.37
N ARG A 83 -7.67 -23.03 -9.57
CA ARG A 83 -8.98 -22.55 -9.13
C ARG A 83 -9.85 -22.04 -10.29
N LEU A 84 -9.25 -21.40 -11.28
CA LEU A 84 -9.96 -20.92 -12.47
C LEU A 84 -10.08 -22.04 -13.51
N HIS A 85 -8.97 -22.69 -13.85
CA HIS A 85 -8.91 -23.54 -15.05
C HIS A 85 -8.93 -25.04 -14.76
N GLY A 86 -9.03 -25.44 -13.49
CA GLY A 86 -8.92 -26.84 -13.09
C GLY A 86 -7.57 -27.44 -13.49
N ARG A 87 -7.59 -28.48 -14.33
CA ARG A 87 -6.36 -29.10 -14.86
C ARG A 87 -5.82 -28.45 -16.14
N ALA A 88 -6.59 -27.55 -16.76
CA ALA A 88 -6.21 -26.87 -17.99
C ALA A 88 -5.34 -25.65 -17.71
N VAL A 89 -4.26 -25.84 -16.95
CA VAL A 89 -3.27 -24.82 -16.59
C VAL A 89 -1.98 -25.03 -17.38
N PHE A 90 -1.14 -24.01 -17.50
CA PHE A 90 0.16 -24.21 -18.11
C PHE A 90 1.07 -25.13 -17.28
N ALA A 91 1.75 -26.03 -18.00
CA ALA A 91 2.88 -26.78 -17.48
C ALA A 91 4.12 -25.87 -17.41
N SER A 92 5.05 -26.17 -16.49
CA SER A 92 6.27 -25.39 -16.31
C SER A 92 7.12 -25.31 -17.58
N GLU A 93 7.16 -26.37 -18.40
CA GLU A 93 7.88 -26.34 -19.68
C GLU A 93 7.26 -25.35 -20.67
N THR A 94 5.92 -25.30 -20.77
CA THR A 94 5.22 -24.37 -21.65
C THR A 94 5.47 -22.92 -21.26
N ILE A 95 5.46 -22.63 -19.96
CA ILE A 95 5.79 -21.29 -19.44
C ILE A 95 7.22 -20.93 -19.82
N GLY A 96 8.17 -21.85 -19.61
CA GLY A 96 9.57 -21.64 -19.98
C GLY A 96 9.76 -21.28 -21.45
N VAL A 97 9.04 -21.97 -22.36
CA VAL A 97 9.07 -21.67 -23.80
C VAL A 97 8.51 -20.28 -24.10
N ILE A 98 7.31 -19.97 -23.61
CA ILE A 98 6.66 -18.67 -23.89
C ILE A 98 7.46 -17.51 -23.29
N THR A 99 7.95 -17.66 -22.06
CA THR A 99 8.86 -16.69 -21.44
C THR A 99 10.10 -16.49 -22.29
N GLY A 100 10.75 -17.58 -22.75
CA GLY A 100 11.91 -17.52 -23.64
C GLY A 100 11.63 -16.71 -24.90
N THR A 101 10.52 -16.99 -25.59
CA THR A 101 10.10 -16.24 -26.79
C THR A 101 9.86 -14.75 -26.50
N ALA A 102 9.23 -14.41 -25.37
CA ALA A 102 9.03 -13.01 -24.98
C ALA A 102 10.37 -12.29 -24.75
N VAL A 103 11.32 -12.96 -24.08
CA VAL A 103 12.67 -12.43 -23.84
C VAL A 103 13.43 -12.24 -25.16
N GLU A 104 13.40 -13.23 -26.06
CA GLU A 104 14.04 -13.16 -27.37
C GLU A 104 13.51 -12.00 -28.22
N LEU A 105 12.19 -11.76 -28.22
CA LEU A 105 11.59 -10.63 -28.92
C LEU A 105 12.07 -9.28 -28.37
N VAL A 106 12.08 -9.14 -27.04
CA VAL A 106 12.57 -7.92 -26.38
C VAL A 106 14.05 -7.67 -26.70
N GLN A 107 14.87 -8.71 -26.69
CA GLN A 107 16.30 -8.62 -27.05
C GLN A 107 16.48 -8.22 -28.52
N LYS A 108 15.75 -8.87 -29.44
CA LYS A 108 15.76 -8.52 -30.86
C LYS A 108 15.39 -7.05 -31.09
N TRP A 109 14.36 -6.56 -30.40
CA TRP A 109 13.89 -5.18 -30.56
C TRP A 109 14.85 -4.14 -29.96
N ASP A 110 15.61 -4.51 -28.92
CA ASP A 110 16.70 -3.70 -28.37
C ASP A 110 17.87 -3.54 -29.35
N GLU A 111 18.18 -4.58 -30.12
CA GLU A 111 19.20 -4.53 -31.19
C GLU A 111 18.77 -3.63 -32.36
N ILE A 112 17.45 -3.57 -32.65
CA ILE A 112 16.89 -2.73 -33.71
C ILE A 112 16.85 -1.24 -33.29
N ASP A 113 16.37 -0.96 -32.07
CA ASP A 113 16.20 0.42 -31.57
C ASP A 113 16.54 0.51 -30.08
N THR A 114 17.84 0.59 -29.80
CA THR A 114 18.38 0.69 -28.44
C THR A 114 17.96 1.99 -27.74
N GLU A 115 17.60 3.05 -28.47
CA GLU A 115 17.15 4.29 -27.85
C GLU A 115 15.71 4.15 -27.33
N ALA A 116 14.85 3.41 -28.04
CA ALA A 116 13.52 3.07 -27.55
C ALA A 116 13.57 2.24 -26.26
N SER A 117 14.43 1.23 -26.19
CA SER A 117 14.58 0.38 -25.00
C SER A 117 15.14 1.17 -23.81
N LYS A 118 16.18 1.99 -24.02
CA LYS A 118 16.74 2.90 -23.00
C LYS A 118 15.70 3.86 -22.46
N ALA A 119 14.85 4.43 -23.31
CA ALA A 119 13.79 5.34 -22.88
C ALA A 119 12.80 4.63 -21.92
N VAL A 120 12.39 3.41 -22.26
CA VAL A 120 11.49 2.61 -21.41
C VAL A 120 12.16 2.20 -20.10
N LEU A 121 13.41 1.72 -20.14
CA LEU A 121 14.16 1.34 -18.93
C LEU A 121 14.47 2.54 -18.04
N ALA A 122 14.75 3.72 -18.62
CA ALA A 122 14.93 4.96 -17.87
C ALA A 122 13.65 5.39 -17.16
N GLN A 123 12.48 5.24 -17.80
CA GLN A 123 11.20 5.49 -17.16
C GLN A 123 10.95 4.53 -15.99
N ILE A 124 11.26 3.24 -16.15
CA ILE A 124 11.11 2.26 -15.06
C ILE A 124 12.06 2.60 -13.90
N LYS A 125 13.32 2.93 -14.20
CA LYS A 125 14.30 3.38 -13.21
C LYS A 125 13.82 4.63 -12.47
N LEU A 126 13.18 5.55 -13.16
CA LEU A 126 12.58 6.75 -12.56
C LEU A 126 11.47 6.39 -11.57
N GLU A 127 10.53 5.53 -11.97
CA GLU A 127 9.45 5.09 -11.07
C GLU A 127 10.01 4.36 -9.83
N ASP A 128 11.04 3.55 -10.02
CA ASP A 128 11.74 2.86 -8.94
C ASP A 128 12.49 3.81 -8.02
N THR A 129 13.07 4.89 -8.52
CA THR A 129 13.85 5.81 -7.69
C THR A 129 13.00 6.92 -7.08
N ALA A 130 11.86 7.26 -7.70
CA ALA A 130 10.93 8.26 -7.18
C ALA A 130 10.22 7.76 -5.91
N ALA A 131 9.85 6.48 -5.85
CA ALA A 131 9.18 5.92 -4.69
C ALA A 131 10.08 5.95 -3.44
N ASN A 132 9.60 6.55 -2.35
CA ASN A 132 10.35 6.73 -1.11
C ASN A 132 11.76 7.33 -1.31
N LYS A 133 11.93 8.09 -2.40
CA LYS A 133 13.17 8.79 -2.75
C LYS A 133 14.41 7.88 -2.77
N GLY A 134 14.28 6.72 -3.42
CA GLY A 134 15.36 5.76 -3.65
C GLY A 134 15.55 4.73 -2.54
N ASP A 135 14.82 4.86 -1.42
CA ASP A 135 14.81 3.93 -0.29
C ASP A 135 13.60 3.00 -0.34
N ASN A 136 13.51 2.25 -1.43
CA ASN A 136 12.54 1.17 -1.60
C ASN A 136 13.20 -0.11 -2.10
N LEU A 137 12.46 -1.22 -2.00
CA LEU A 137 12.95 -2.55 -2.34
C LEU A 137 13.49 -2.65 -3.77
N PHE A 138 12.79 -2.11 -4.78
CA PHE A 138 13.21 -2.26 -6.18
C PHE A 138 14.51 -1.52 -6.47
N ALA A 139 14.62 -0.27 -6.03
CA ALA A 139 15.84 0.52 -6.20
C ALA A 139 17.04 -0.09 -5.43
N ALA A 140 16.81 -0.58 -4.21
CA ALA A 140 17.86 -1.20 -3.42
C ALA A 140 18.27 -2.59 -3.95
N TRP A 141 17.30 -3.37 -4.43
CA TRP A 141 17.55 -4.65 -5.09
C TRP A 141 18.40 -4.46 -6.34
N ALA A 142 18.05 -3.49 -7.19
CA ALA A 142 18.84 -3.16 -8.37
C ALA A 142 20.29 -2.77 -8.02
N ARG A 143 20.50 -1.94 -6.98
CA ARG A 143 21.84 -1.59 -6.49
C ARG A 143 22.60 -2.81 -5.96
N LYS A 144 21.94 -3.66 -5.17
CA LYS A 144 22.52 -4.91 -4.65
C LYS A 144 22.94 -5.82 -5.80
N TYR A 145 22.05 -6.07 -6.76
CA TYR A 145 22.31 -6.87 -7.95
C TYR A 145 23.50 -6.33 -8.74
N GLN A 146 23.53 -5.01 -9.00
CA GLN A 146 24.66 -4.37 -9.68
C GLN A 146 25.98 -4.59 -8.94
N SER A 147 25.98 -4.48 -7.61
CA SER A 147 27.20 -4.70 -6.81
C SER A 147 27.67 -6.15 -6.81
N GLU A 148 26.75 -7.11 -6.94
CA GLU A 148 27.06 -8.55 -6.89
C GLU A 148 27.42 -9.13 -8.26
N GLN A 149 26.83 -8.60 -9.33
CA GLN A 149 26.97 -9.14 -10.69
C GLN A 149 27.83 -8.26 -11.61
N ASP A 150 28.20 -7.04 -11.18
CA ASP A 150 28.91 -6.03 -11.99
C ASP A 150 28.15 -5.67 -13.29
N LEU A 151 26.82 -5.66 -13.22
CA LEU A 151 25.91 -5.38 -14.34
C LEU A 151 24.87 -4.35 -13.91
N ASP A 152 24.75 -3.22 -14.62
CA ASP A 152 23.66 -2.25 -14.40
C ASP A 152 22.32 -2.89 -14.86
N PRO A 153 21.34 -3.09 -13.95
CA PRO A 153 20.04 -3.66 -14.28
C PRO A 153 19.27 -2.87 -15.34
N TYR A 154 19.52 -1.57 -15.48
CA TYR A 154 18.79 -0.72 -16.42
C TYR A 154 19.57 -0.44 -17.71
N ALA A 155 20.75 -1.04 -17.90
CA ALA A 155 21.56 -0.80 -19.10
C ALA A 155 20.96 -1.44 -20.36
N ASN A 156 20.32 -2.59 -20.22
CA ASN A 156 19.65 -3.30 -21.30
C ASN A 156 18.57 -4.24 -20.74
N PRO A 157 17.68 -4.78 -21.60
CA PRO A 157 16.52 -5.55 -21.14
C PRO A 157 16.88 -6.90 -20.55
N SER A 158 17.98 -7.52 -21.01
CA SER A 158 18.47 -8.80 -20.47
C SER A 158 18.89 -8.66 -19.01
N ASN A 159 19.67 -7.61 -18.70
CA ASN A 159 20.07 -7.30 -17.34
C ASN A 159 18.86 -6.99 -16.45
N TYR A 160 17.89 -6.24 -16.98
CA TYR A 160 16.66 -5.88 -16.27
C TYR A 160 15.86 -7.13 -15.88
N LEU A 161 15.57 -7.99 -16.85
CA LEU A 161 14.79 -9.21 -16.65
C LEU A 161 15.52 -10.19 -15.72
N ALA A 162 16.83 -10.36 -15.85
CA ALA A 162 17.62 -11.20 -14.96
C ALA A 162 17.58 -10.69 -13.50
N CYS A 163 17.78 -9.39 -13.31
CA CYS A 163 17.72 -8.75 -11.99
C CYS A 163 16.36 -8.96 -11.31
N PHE A 164 15.27 -8.62 -11.98
CA PHE A 164 13.95 -8.65 -11.34
C PHE A 164 13.30 -10.05 -11.32
N SER A 165 13.65 -10.95 -12.24
CA SER A 165 13.29 -12.37 -12.10
C SER A 165 13.81 -12.95 -10.78
N ALA A 166 15.05 -12.60 -10.38
CA ALA A 166 15.63 -13.04 -9.11
C ALA A 166 14.92 -12.45 -7.87
N LEU A 167 14.22 -11.32 -8.01
CA LEU A 167 13.41 -10.73 -6.93
C LEU A 167 12.04 -11.43 -6.78
N TYR A 168 11.46 -11.92 -7.88
CA TYR A 168 10.10 -12.46 -7.91
C TYR A 168 10.02 -13.96 -7.60
N GLN A 169 11.15 -14.65 -7.59
CA GLN A 169 11.20 -16.10 -7.38
C GLN A 169 10.81 -16.54 -5.96
N ARG A 170 10.45 -17.82 -5.84
CA ARG A 170 10.31 -18.53 -4.55
C ARG A 170 11.61 -18.48 -3.75
N GLY A 171 11.53 -18.47 -2.43
CA GLY A 171 12.68 -18.23 -1.54
C GLY A 171 12.89 -16.76 -1.21
N MET A 172 12.12 -15.86 -1.81
CA MET A 172 12.03 -14.45 -1.41
C MET A 172 10.81 -14.25 -0.50
N TYR A 173 10.95 -13.41 0.53
CA TYR A 173 9.93 -13.25 1.57
C TYR A 173 8.51 -12.97 1.05
N TYR A 174 8.34 -12.00 0.15
CA TYR A 174 7.00 -11.60 -0.33
C TYR A 174 6.33 -12.68 -1.21
N PRO A 175 7.02 -13.26 -2.21
CA PRO A 175 6.50 -14.44 -2.90
C PRO A 175 6.23 -15.61 -1.95
N ASP A 176 7.09 -15.84 -0.96
CA ASP A 176 6.90 -16.92 0.02
C ASP A 176 5.68 -16.73 0.91
N LEU A 177 5.45 -15.50 1.38
CA LEU A 177 4.25 -15.09 2.10
C LEU A 177 2.99 -15.31 1.26
N TYR A 178 3.00 -14.94 -0.03
CA TYR A 178 1.87 -15.16 -0.93
C TYR A 178 1.47 -16.63 -1.00
N PHE A 179 2.39 -17.54 -1.32
CA PHE A 179 2.01 -18.96 -1.43
C PHE A 179 1.82 -19.63 -0.06
N ALA A 180 2.48 -19.16 1.01
CA ALA A 180 2.18 -19.64 2.36
C ALA A 180 0.71 -19.37 2.71
N ARG A 181 0.19 -18.21 2.32
CA ARG A 181 -1.23 -17.88 2.42
C ARG A 181 -2.10 -18.76 1.53
N GLU A 182 -1.78 -18.93 0.24
CA GLU A 182 -2.55 -19.84 -0.64
C GLU A 182 -2.57 -21.29 -0.12
N GLN A 183 -1.54 -21.70 0.63
CA GLN A 183 -1.45 -23.01 1.27
C GLN A 183 -2.13 -23.07 2.65
N GLY A 184 -2.74 -21.98 3.13
CA GLY A 184 -3.39 -21.90 4.45
C GLY A 184 -2.42 -21.93 5.64
N LYS A 185 -1.12 -21.71 5.42
CA LYS A 185 -0.11 -21.66 6.49
C LYS A 185 -0.25 -20.37 7.32
N THR A 186 -0.64 -19.28 6.68
CA THR A 186 -0.94 -17.98 7.32
C THR A 186 -2.19 -17.37 6.72
N ARG A 187 -2.87 -16.51 7.48
CA ARG A 187 -3.90 -15.60 6.95
C ARG A 187 -3.33 -14.30 6.39
N THR A 188 -2.05 -14.02 6.61
CA THR A 188 -1.46 -12.71 6.27
C THR A 188 -1.41 -12.46 4.78
N GLN A 189 -2.05 -11.38 4.38
CA GLN A 189 -2.03 -10.83 3.03
C GLN A 189 -1.17 -9.56 2.98
N PHE A 190 -0.26 -9.51 2.01
CA PHE A 190 0.60 -8.36 1.78
C PHE A 190 -0.10 -7.27 0.96
N PHE A 191 0.04 -6.03 1.43
CA PHE A 191 -0.42 -4.80 0.80
C PHE A 191 0.79 -3.88 0.57
N ASN A 192 0.82 -3.16 -0.55
CA ASN A 192 1.84 -2.13 -0.80
C ASN A 192 1.33 -0.72 -0.45
N ASP A 193 2.17 0.13 0.13
CA ASP A 193 1.78 1.52 0.48
C ASP A 193 2.02 2.55 -0.65
N TYR A 194 2.20 2.10 -1.91
CA TYR A 194 2.59 2.96 -3.05
C TYR A 194 1.77 2.73 -4.31
N GLY A 195 1.09 3.78 -4.79
CA GLY A 195 0.36 3.72 -6.06
C GLY A 195 1.25 3.47 -7.29
N MET A 196 2.39 4.16 -7.41
CA MET A 196 3.27 4.06 -8.59
C MET A 196 3.82 2.65 -8.82
N GLN A 197 4.03 1.87 -7.76
CA GLN A 197 4.62 0.53 -7.85
C GLN A 197 3.58 -0.59 -7.73
N ALA A 198 2.28 -0.28 -7.76
CA ALA A 198 1.23 -1.28 -7.55
C ALA A 198 1.34 -2.50 -8.49
N VAL A 199 1.60 -2.26 -9.79
CA VAL A 199 1.81 -3.32 -10.80
C VAL A 199 3.00 -4.22 -10.45
N ARG A 200 4.12 -3.64 -10.04
CA ARG A 200 5.33 -4.40 -9.70
C ARG A 200 5.21 -5.12 -8.36
N CYS A 201 4.57 -4.50 -7.37
CA CYS A 201 4.27 -5.13 -6.09
C CYS A 201 3.34 -6.34 -6.26
N ARG A 202 2.39 -6.30 -7.22
CA ARG A 202 1.56 -7.46 -7.58
C ARG A 202 2.41 -8.67 -7.97
N ARG A 203 3.51 -8.47 -8.71
CA ARG A 203 4.47 -9.53 -9.09
C ARG A 203 5.18 -10.20 -7.92
N MET A 204 5.27 -9.52 -6.78
CA MET A 204 5.87 -10.06 -5.56
C MET A 204 4.85 -10.65 -4.58
N GLY A 205 3.54 -10.57 -4.86
CA GLY A 205 2.50 -11.07 -3.94
C GLY A 205 1.60 -10.01 -3.34
N SER A 206 1.71 -8.74 -3.72
CA SER A 206 0.78 -7.72 -3.22
C SER A 206 -0.63 -7.97 -3.74
N LEU A 207 -1.58 -8.09 -2.81
CA LEU A 207 -2.99 -8.31 -3.08
C LEU A 207 -3.85 -7.14 -2.59
N GLY A 208 -3.25 -5.97 -2.42
CA GLY A 208 -3.92 -4.75 -1.96
C GLY A 208 -2.97 -3.57 -1.96
N GLY A 209 -3.52 -2.37 -2.01
CA GLY A 209 -2.78 -1.12 -1.94
C GLY A 209 -3.30 -0.25 -0.81
N THR A 210 -2.41 0.38 -0.06
CA THR A 210 -2.76 1.59 0.66
C THR A 210 -2.13 2.76 -0.09
N THR A 211 -2.93 3.67 -0.63
CA THR A 211 -2.40 4.90 -1.22
C THR A 211 -2.93 6.03 -0.36
N ASN A 212 -2.13 6.57 0.56
CA ASN A 212 -2.56 7.81 1.22
C ASN A 212 -2.46 8.95 0.17
N PRO A 213 -3.51 9.73 -0.11
CA PRO A 213 -3.47 11.01 -0.82
C PRO A 213 -2.32 11.92 -0.38
N ALA A 214 -1.95 11.87 0.90
CA ALA A 214 -0.78 12.56 1.45
C ALA A 214 0.54 12.09 0.81
N ILE A 215 0.61 10.83 0.37
CA ILE A 215 1.71 10.20 -0.40
C ILE A 215 1.54 10.44 -1.90
N ALA A 216 0.31 10.58 -2.41
CA ALA A 216 0.08 10.94 -3.82
C ALA A 216 0.77 12.27 -4.19
N VAL A 217 0.78 13.24 -3.27
CA VAL A 217 1.50 14.52 -3.40
C VAL A 217 3.02 14.34 -3.41
N LEU A 218 3.54 13.34 -2.71
CA LEU A 218 4.98 12.99 -2.76
C LEU A 218 5.37 12.38 -4.11
N GLY A 219 4.40 11.78 -4.82
CA GLY A 219 4.61 11.19 -6.13
C GLY A 219 4.94 12.22 -7.20
N GLU A 220 4.36 13.42 -7.15
CA GLU A 220 4.55 14.43 -8.20
C GLU A 220 5.94 15.07 -8.19
N ASP A 221 6.51 15.32 -7.01
CA ASP A 221 7.81 15.97 -6.84
C ASP A 221 8.13 15.95 -5.35
N ASP A 222 9.19 15.28 -4.93
CA ASP A 222 9.82 15.61 -3.66
C ASP A 222 11.26 16.04 -3.85
N MET A 223 11.42 17.07 -4.67
CA MET A 223 12.62 17.90 -4.78
C MET A 223 12.74 18.96 -3.68
N SER A 224 11.76 19.03 -2.76
CA SER A 224 11.73 20.03 -1.69
C SER A 224 12.70 19.76 -0.54
N GLY A 225 13.35 18.59 -0.53
CA GLY A 225 14.24 18.16 0.55
C GLY A 225 13.54 17.83 1.88
N LYS A 226 12.22 18.01 2.01
CA LYS A 226 11.49 17.84 3.28
C LYS A 226 11.30 16.38 3.73
N GLY A 227 11.54 15.41 2.85
CA GLY A 227 11.24 13.99 3.10
C GLY A 227 12.40 12.99 3.01
N ASN A 228 13.67 13.40 3.16
CA ASN A 228 14.89 12.54 3.04
C ASN A 228 15.10 11.93 1.64
N ILE A 229 15.62 12.70 0.68
CA ILE A 229 16.11 12.10 -0.59
C ILE A 229 17.40 11.36 -0.28
N TRP A 230 17.47 10.07 -0.61
CA TRP A 230 18.71 9.31 -0.46
C TRP A 230 19.66 9.65 -1.62
N GLY A 231 20.41 10.74 -1.44
CA GLY A 231 21.52 11.14 -2.31
C GLY A 231 21.17 12.23 -3.33
N GLN A 232 22.21 12.99 -3.72
CA GLN A 232 22.10 14.02 -4.74
C GLN A 232 21.73 13.42 -6.11
N ASP A 233 22.26 12.23 -6.44
CA ASP A 233 22.04 11.55 -7.72
C ASP A 233 20.56 11.25 -7.98
N ALA A 234 19.80 10.81 -6.97
CA ALA A 234 18.37 10.57 -7.10
C ALA A 234 17.59 11.89 -7.31
N SER A 235 18.03 12.97 -6.67
CA SER A 235 17.45 14.31 -6.86
C SER A 235 17.69 14.81 -8.27
N ASP A 236 18.93 14.74 -8.74
CA ASP A 236 19.34 15.19 -10.08
C ASP A 236 18.64 14.40 -11.19
N PHE A 237 18.49 13.09 -10.99
CA PHE A 237 17.79 12.22 -11.95
C PHE A 237 16.30 12.57 -12.06
N ILE A 238 15.58 12.74 -10.95
CA ILE A 238 14.16 13.12 -10.96
C ILE A 238 13.97 14.52 -11.56
N LEU A 239 14.86 15.46 -11.23
CA LEU A 239 14.90 16.81 -11.81
C LEU A 239 15.01 16.78 -13.34
N GLN A 240 15.87 15.91 -13.86
CA GLN A 240 16.12 15.78 -15.28
C GLN A 240 14.98 15.05 -16.01
N PHE A 241 14.33 14.10 -15.32
CA PHE A 241 13.29 13.23 -15.87
C PHE A 241 12.05 13.29 -14.97
N PRO A 242 11.14 14.26 -15.17
CA PRO A 242 9.91 14.34 -14.39
C PRO A 242 9.05 13.09 -14.62
N ASN A 243 8.46 12.56 -13.55
CA ASN A 243 7.63 11.36 -13.67
C ASN A 243 6.24 11.66 -14.28
N LYS A 244 5.46 10.59 -14.52
CA LYS A 244 4.14 10.68 -15.19
C LYS A 244 3.14 11.62 -14.52
N TRP A 245 3.29 11.92 -13.22
CA TRP A 245 2.34 12.76 -12.49
C TRP A 245 2.42 14.24 -12.85
N HIS A 246 3.57 14.73 -13.32
CA HIS A 246 3.68 16.11 -13.79
C HIS A 246 2.79 16.37 -15.01
N GLU A 247 2.76 15.43 -15.96
CA GLU A 247 1.89 15.53 -17.14
C GLU A 247 0.42 15.45 -16.74
N VAL A 248 0.08 14.57 -15.79
CA VAL A 248 -1.27 14.52 -15.22
C VAL A 248 -1.67 15.84 -14.59
N ARG A 249 -0.76 16.50 -13.85
CA ARG A 249 -1.03 17.81 -13.24
C ARG A 249 -1.35 18.86 -14.29
N LYS A 250 -0.58 18.91 -15.39
CA LYS A 250 -0.83 19.85 -16.50
C LYS A 250 -2.21 19.63 -17.13
N ILE A 251 -2.60 18.37 -17.34
CA ILE A 251 -3.93 18.02 -17.87
C ILE A 251 -5.03 18.51 -16.92
N ILE A 252 -4.90 18.26 -15.62
CA ILE A 252 -5.88 18.68 -14.61
C ILE A 252 -5.94 20.21 -14.52
N ALA A 253 -4.80 20.90 -14.53
CA ALA A 253 -4.75 22.36 -14.52
C ALA A 253 -5.46 22.97 -15.74
N ALA A 254 -5.29 22.38 -16.93
CA ALA A 254 -6.01 22.81 -18.13
C ALA A 254 -7.53 22.67 -17.99
N GLN A 255 -8.01 21.60 -17.35
CA GLN A 255 -9.43 21.41 -17.05
C GLN A 255 -9.92 22.39 -15.97
N GLN A 256 -9.15 22.56 -14.90
CA GLN A 256 -9.46 23.49 -13.81
C GLN A 256 -9.67 24.91 -14.34
N VAL A 257 -8.73 25.42 -15.14
CA VAL A 257 -8.82 26.76 -15.74
C VAL A 257 -9.96 26.84 -16.76
N ALA A 258 -10.20 25.80 -17.55
CA ALA A 258 -11.29 25.81 -18.54
C ALA A 258 -12.69 25.80 -17.91
N ALA A 259 -12.84 25.11 -16.78
CA ALA A 259 -14.12 24.97 -16.07
C ALA A 259 -14.31 26.02 -14.96
N ASN A 260 -13.32 26.87 -14.68
CA ASN A 260 -13.31 27.84 -13.58
C ASN A 260 -13.54 27.16 -12.22
N GLU A 261 -12.85 26.03 -12.01
CA GLU A 261 -12.87 25.25 -10.77
C GLU A 261 -11.81 25.76 -9.79
N ASP A 262 -12.02 25.52 -8.50
CA ASP A 262 -11.09 25.95 -7.45
C ASP A 262 -9.86 25.01 -7.30
N ASP A 263 -8.90 25.44 -6.49
CA ASP A 263 -7.66 24.70 -6.26
C ASP A 263 -7.90 23.38 -5.51
N ASP A 264 -8.94 23.33 -4.66
CA ASP A 264 -9.36 22.13 -3.93
C ASP A 264 -9.87 21.06 -4.91
N TRP A 265 -10.65 21.45 -5.92
CA TRP A 265 -11.07 20.59 -7.02
C TRP A 265 -9.87 19.99 -7.76
N GLY A 266 -8.86 20.81 -8.07
CA GLY A 266 -7.62 20.36 -8.73
C GLY A 266 -6.87 19.32 -7.89
N ALA A 267 -6.80 19.52 -6.58
CA ALA A 267 -6.19 18.59 -5.63
C ALA A 267 -6.97 17.26 -5.51
N VAL A 268 -8.30 17.32 -5.43
CA VAL A 268 -9.18 16.14 -5.40
C VAL A 268 -9.03 15.35 -6.69
N LYS A 269 -9.08 16.01 -7.84
CA LYS A 269 -8.94 15.34 -9.14
C LYS A 269 -7.60 14.66 -9.30
N PHE A 270 -6.51 15.28 -8.85
CA PHE A 270 -5.21 14.63 -8.89
C PHE A 270 -5.17 13.36 -8.04
N THR A 271 -5.68 13.45 -6.81
CA THR A 271 -5.79 12.30 -5.89
C THR A 271 -6.61 11.17 -6.50
N GLU A 272 -7.74 11.50 -7.14
CA GLU A 272 -8.61 10.56 -7.85
C GLU A 272 -7.84 9.82 -8.95
N TRP A 273 -7.02 10.50 -9.75
CA TRP A 273 -6.21 9.87 -10.80
C TRP A 273 -5.13 8.93 -10.24
N VAL A 274 -4.43 9.33 -9.18
CA VAL A 274 -3.42 8.47 -8.54
C VAL A 274 -4.06 7.20 -7.98
N VAL A 275 -5.25 7.32 -7.38
CA VAL A 275 -5.96 6.14 -6.86
C VAL A 275 -6.47 5.25 -8.00
N VAL A 276 -6.97 5.82 -9.10
CA VAL A 276 -7.42 5.04 -10.26
C VAL A 276 -6.25 4.32 -10.95
N ASP A 277 -5.06 4.91 -11.00
CA ASP A 277 -3.85 4.25 -11.51
C ASP A 277 -3.47 3.03 -10.65
N ALA A 278 -3.50 3.18 -9.33
CA ALA A 278 -3.27 2.08 -8.40
C ALA A 278 -4.36 1.00 -8.51
N MET A 279 -5.61 1.40 -8.70
CA MET A 279 -6.72 0.47 -8.92
C MET A 279 -6.55 -0.32 -10.20
N LEU A 280 -6.13 0.34 -11.28
CA LEU A 280 -5.81 -0.31 -12.55
C LEU A 280 -4.74 -1.37 -12.32
N GLY A 281 -3.64 -1.03 -11.62
CA GLY A 281 -2.57 -1.97 -11.31
C GLY A 281 -3.00 -3.21 -10.51
N LEU A 282 -4.13 -3.17 -9.80
CA LEU A 282 -4.67 -4.31 -9.05
C LEU A 282 -6.01 -4.83 -9.62
N ARG A 283 -6.43 -4.34 -10.79
CA ARG A 283 -7.79 -4.57 -11.29
C ARG A 283 -8.05 -6.03 -11.63
N SER A 284 -7.09 -6.71 -12.26
CA SER A 284 -7.17 -8.15 -12.52
C SER A 284 -7.39 -8.96 -11.24
N VAL A 285 -6.62 -8.67 -10.18
CA VAL A 285 -6.76 -9.32 -8.87
C VAL A 285 -8.14 -9.07 -8.27
N PHE A 286 -8.67 -7.85 -8.39
CA PHE A 286 -10.03 -7.54 -7.93
C PHE A 286 -11.10 -8.28 -8.70
N LEU A 287 -11.08 -8.22 -10.03
CA LEU A 287 -12.09 -8.88 -10.86
C LEU A 287 -12.03 -10.40 -10.73
N LEU A 288 -10.86 -11.01 -10.59
CA LEU A 288 -10.73 -12.47 -10.48
C LEU A 288 -10.93 -12.99 -9.05
N ARG A 289 -10.56 -12.22 -8.02
CA ARG A 289 -10.51 -12.73 -6.63
C ARG A 289 -11.36 -11.98 -5.62
N GLY A 290 -11.84 -10.78 -5.93
CA GLY A 290 -12.42 -9.88 -4.94
C GLY A 290 -11.39 -9.29 -3.97
N LEU A 291 -10.09 -9.38 -4.31
CA LEU A 291 -8.98 -8.80 -3.55
C LEU A 291 -8.46 -7.54 -4.26
N GLY A 292 -7.25 -7.04 -3.97
CA GLY A 292 -6.66 -5.94 -4.72
C GLY A 292 -7.29 -4.58 -4.42
N ARG A 293 -7.72 -4.35 -3.18
CA ARG A 293 -8.34 -3.07 -2.79
C ARG A 293 -7.32 -1.97 -2.55
N VAL A 294 -7.64 -0.75 -2.95
CA VAL A 294 -6.78 0.43 -2.85
C VAL A 294 -7.37 1.45 -1.88
N ALA A 295 -6.62 1.86 -0.86
CA ALA A 295 -7.10 2.89 0.06
C ALA A 295 -7.10 4.29 -0.58
N PHE A 296 -8.15 5.08 -0.34
CA PHE A 296 -8.32 6.50 -0.66
C PHE A 296 -8.63 7.24 0.65
N GLN A 297 -7.77 8.13 1.12
CA GLN A 297 -8.04 8.93 2.34
C GLN A 297 -9.06 10.02 2.03
N LEU A 298 -10.19 9.99 2.76
CA LEU A 298 -11.06 11.14 2.82
C LEU A 298 -10.34 12.30 3.51
N ARG A 299 -10.75 13.53 3.18
CA ARG A 299 -10.06 14.74 3.58
C ARG A 299 -9.74 14.75 5.08
N PRO A 300 -8.46 14.83 5.46
CA PRO A 300 -8.03 14.66 6.84
C PRO A 300 -8.43 15.83 7.73
N ASP A 301 -8.73 17.00 7.17
CA ASP A 301 -9.23 18.17 7.90
C ASP A 301 -10.74 18.12 8.17
N TRP A 302 -11.45 17.12 7.64
CA TRP A 302 -12.86 16.85 7.95
C TRP A 302 -13.02 15.72 8.96
N HIS A 303 -11.95 15.34 9.66
CA HIS A 303 -11.89 14.14 10.51
C HIS A 303 -12.94 14.08 11.63
N ASP A 304 -13.47 15.23 12.04
CA ASP A 304 -14.49 15.40 13.08
C ASP A 304 -15.89 15.73 12.52
N ASP A 305 -16.05 15.79 11.18
CA ASP A 305 -17.28 16.16 10.50
C ASP A 305 -17.89 14.96 9.76
N GLU A 306 -18.82 14.28 10.42
CA GLU A 306 -19.49 13.09 9.89
C GLU A 306 -20.20 13.36 8.56
N GLU A 307 -20.90 14.49 8.45
CA GLU A 307 -21.70 14.83 7.26
C GLU A 307 -20.78 15.04 6.06
N LYS A 308 -19.73 15.85 6.19
CA LYS A 308 -18.77 16.09 5.10
C LYS A 308 -18.10 14.81 4.66
N LEU A 309 -17.59 14.00 5.59
CA LEU A 309 -16.94 12.73 5.26
C LEU A 309 -17.88 11.80 4.51
N THR A 310 -19.11 11.68 4.99
CA THR A 310 -20.07 10.70 4.47
C THR A 310 -20.61 11.11 3.10
N CYS A 311 -20.98 12.39 2.94
CA CYS A 311 -21.48 12.94 1.68
C CYS A 311 -20.39 12.90 0.59
N ALA A 312 -19.17 13.35 0.90
CA ALA A 312 -18.07 13.34 -0.05
C ALA A 312 -17.64 11.92 -0.43
N GLY A 313 -17.58 11.00 0.53
CA GLY A 313 -17.23 9.61 0.26
C GLY A 313 -18.18 8.94 -0.73
N GLY A 314 -19.50 9.13 -0.57
CA GLY A 314 -20.50 8.59 -1.51
C GLY A 314 -20.36 9.14 -2.93
N GLN A 315 -20.13 10.45 -3.06
CA GLN A 315 -19.92 11.11 -4.36
C GLN A 315 -18.64 10.61 -5.05
N ILE A 316 -17.53 10.53 -4.30
CA ILE A 316 -16.25 10.03 -4.81
C ILE A 316 -16.39 8.57 -5.26
N TYR A 317 -17.10 7.74 -4.48
CA TYR A 317 -17.33 6.33 -4.85
C TYR A 317 -18.02 6.20 -6.21
N GLU A 318 -19.08 6.98 -6.46
CA GLU A 318 -19.81 6.95 -7.73
C GLU A 318 -18.90 7.33 -8.91
N ILE A 319 -18.04 8.33 -8.71
CA ILE A 319 -17.07 8.76 -9.72
C ILE A 319 -16.04 7.64 -10.00
N LEU A 320 -15.49 7.02 -8.95
CA LEU A 320 -14.53 5.94 -9.09
C LEU A 320 -15.15 4.72 -9.81
N CYS A 321 -16.39 4.37 -9.50
CA CYS A 321 -17.14 3.30 -10.18
C CYS A 321 -17.26 3.57 -11.69
N LYS A 322 -17.62 4.80 -12.09
CA LYS A 322 -17.71 5.19 -13.51
C LYS A 322 -16.37 5.04 -14.23
N ARG A 323 -15.25 5.41 -13.58
CA ARG A 323 -13.91 5.28 -14.17
C ARG A 323 -13.49 3.82 -14.35
N VAL A 324 -13.62 3.00 -13.31
CA VAL A 324 -13.18 1.60 -13.39
C VAL A 324 -14.09 0.75 -14.27
N LYS A 325 -15.37 1.12 -14.44
CA LYS A 325 -16.27 0.43 -15.36
C LYS A 325 -15.73 0.41 -16.79
N LEU A 326 -15.12 1.51 -17.22
CA LEU A 326 -14.47 1.61 -18.54
C LEU A 326 -13.35 0.58 -18.69
N PHE A 327 -12.55 0.37 -17.64
CA PHE A 327 -11.48 -0.62 -17.62
C PHE A 327 -12.05 -2.03 -17.70
N ASP A 328 -13.07 -2.34 -16.91
CA ASP A 328 -13.71 -3.65 -16.92
C ASP A 328 -14.29 -3.98 -18.29
N ASP A 329 -14.92 -3.00 -18.93
CA ASP A 329 -15.48 -3.14 -20.27
C ASP A 329 -14.42 -3.42 -21.32
N ILE A 330 -13.19 -2.97 -21.14
CA ILE A 330 -12.08 -3.28 -22.06
C ILE A 330 -11.48 -4.65 -21.72
N LEU A 331 -11.28 -4.94 -20.44
CA LEU A 331 -10.67 -6.19 -19.95
C LEU A 331 -11.52 -7.41 -20.27
N LEU A 332 -12.85 -7.31 -20.13
CA LEU A 332 -13.78 -8.43 -20.32
C LEU A 332 -14.31 -8.56 -21.76
N ASP A 333 -14.06 -7.57 -22.63
CA ASP A 333 -14.49 -7.60 -24.03
C ASP A 333 -13.83 -8.75 -24.79
N GLY A 334 -14.61 -9.72 -25.24
CA GLY A 334 -14.13 -10.92 -25.91
C GLY A 334 -13.43 -11.95 -25.00
N ALA A 335 -13.45 -11.75 -23.67
CA ALA A 335 -12.92 -12.74 -22.74
C ALA A 335 -13.84 -13.97 -22.64
N ASP A 336 -13.27 -15.13 -22.30
CA ASP A 336 -14.02 -16.36 -22.05
C ASP A 336 -15.11 -16.16 -20.95
N GLU A 337 -16.23 -16.88 -21.07
CA GLU A 337 -17.37 -16.78 -20.16
C GLU A 337 -17.00 -17.02 -18.69
N ILE A 338 -15.94 -17.81 -18.44
CA ILE A 338 -15.45 -18.04 -17.08
C ILE A 338 -15.08 -16.73 -16.36
N TYR A 339 -14.46 -15.79 -17.08
CA TYR A 339 -14.03 -14.52 -16.51
C TYR A 339 -15.21 -13.61 -16.22
N ALA A 340 -16.18 -13.54 -17.13
CA ALA A 340 -17.42 -12.81 -16.91
C ALA A 340 -18.17 -13.34 -15.68
N LYS A 341 -18.22 -14.67 -15.52
CA LYS A 341 -18.86 -15.32 -14.38
C LYS A 341 -18.16 -15.01 -13.06
N VAL A 342 -16.83 -15.12 -13.01
CA VAL A 342 -16.05 -14.87 -11.77
C VAL A 342 -16.06 -13.39 -11.39
N ALA A 343 -16.06 -12.49 -12.38
CA ALA A 343 -16.05 -11.04 -12.17
C ALA A 343 -17.44 -10.42 -11.94
N ALA A 344 -18.53 -11.14 -12.21
CA ALA A 344 -19.88 -10.60 -12.33
C ALA A 344 -20.32 -9.62 -11.21
N SER A 345 -20.07 -9.96 -9.94
CA SER A 345 -20.48 -9.11 -8.80
C SER A 345 -19.61 -7.87 -8.59
N ARG A 346 -18.53 -7.73 -9.35
CA ARG A 346 -17.46 -6.73 -9.15
C ARG A 346 -17.33 -5.77 -10.32
N VAL A 347 -17.89 -6.10 -11.48
CA VAL A 347 -17.89 -5.24 -12.67
C VAL A 347 -18.53 -3.89 -12.33
N GLY A 348 -17.83 -2.80 -12.66
CA GLY A 348 -18.22 -1.44 -12.37
C GLY A 348 -18.06 -1.00 -10.92
N LYS A 349 -17.67 -1.90 -10.01
CA LYS A 349 -17.47 -1.57 -8.60
C LYS A 349 -16.05 -1.06 -8.37
N SER A 350 -15.96 0.06 -7.67
CA SER A 350 -14.67 0.59 -7.23
C SER A 350 -14.04 -0.38 -6.22
N ASN A 351 -12.78 -0.76 -6.45
CA ASN A 351 -12.00 -1.57 -5.52
C ASN A 351 -11.34 -0.70 -4.44
N ASN A 352 -12.02 0.33 -3.92
CA ASN A 352 -11.45 1.20 -2.89
C ASN A 352 -11.73 0.75 -1.46
N HIS A 353 -10.84 1.16 -0.56
CA HIS A 353 -11.14 1.42 0.84
C HIS A 353 -11.20 2.92 1.08
N PHE A 354 -12.26 3.45 1.67
CA PHE A 354 -12.25 4.80 2.21
C PHE A 354 -11.44 4.82 3.50
N LYS A 355 -10.27 5.45 3.44
CA LYS A 355 -9.39 5.62 4.57
C LYS A 355 -9.90 6.77 5.44
N ILE A 356 -10.19 6.50 6.71
CA ILE A 356 -10.84 7.43 7.65
C ILE A 356 -9.97 7.50 8.91
N ALA A 357 -9.64 8.71 9.36
CA ALA A 357 -8.87 8.88 10.59
C ALA A 357 -9.74 8.59 11.82
N CYS A 358 -9.26 7.72 12.72
CA CYS A 358 -9.96 7.33 13.94
C CYS A 358 -9.80 8.40 15.05
N THR A 359 -10.32 9.60 14.81
CA THR A 359 -10.12 10.77 15.69
C THR A 359 -11.24 10.98 16.70
N GLY A 360 -12.36 10.27 16.59
CA GLY A 360 -13.44 10.35 17.56
C GLY A 360 -14.77 9.77 17.06
N GLN A 361 -15.87 10.24 17.64
CA GLN A 361 -17.20 9.66 17.39
C GLN A 361 -17.68 9.83 15.95
N ALA A 362 -17.39 10.99 15.33
CA ALA A 362 -17.75 11.25 13.93
C ALA A 362 -17.16 10.18 13.00
N ALA A 363 -15.88 9.83 13.19
CA ALA A 363 -15.22 8.78 12.42
C ALA A 363 -15.91 7.41 12.60
N LEU A 364 -16.22 7.02 13.85
CA LEU A 364 -16.93 5.75 14.14
C LEU A 364 -18.32 5.70 13.49
N ASN A 365 -19.03 6.83 13.46
CA ASN A 365 -20.33 6.92 12.80
C ASN A 365 -20.21 6.84 11.26
N THR A 366 -19.22 7.49 10.65
CA THR A 366 -18.94 7.36 9.21
C THR A 366 -18.59 5.91 8.86
N ILE A 367 -17.77 5.25 9.67
CA ILE A 367 -17.40 3.83 9.47
C ILE A 367 -18.65 2.94 9.49
N ARG A 368 -19.51 3.13 10.48
CA ARG A 368 -20.79 2.41 10.57
C ARG A 368 -21.66 2.68 9.34
N SER A 369 -21.83 3.94 8.94
CA SER A 369 -22.66 4.34 7.79
C SER A 369 -22.19 3.71 6.48
N PHE A 370 -20.87 3.72 6.22
CA PHE A 370 -20.31 3.11 5.01
C PHE A 370 -20.51 1.60 4.98
N ASN A 371 -20.24 0.91 6.10
CA ASN A 371 -20.44 -0.54 6.19
C ASN A 371 -21.92 -0.97 6.21
N ALA A 372 -22.81 -0.08 6.65
CA ALA A 372 -24.26 -0.26 6.54
C ALA A 372 -24.80 0.01 5.14
N GLY A 373 -24.01 0.65 4.27
CA GLY A 373 -24.45 1.11 2.95
C GLY A 373 -25.66 2.05 3.01
N LYS A 374 -25.70 2.88 4.06
CA LYS A 374 -26.73 3.89 4.31
C LYS A 374 -26.19 4.92 5.29
N SER A 375 -26.55 6.19 5.10
CA SER A 375 -26.31 7.24 6.09
C SER A 375 -27.61 7.99 6.37
N GLU A 376 -27.86 8.32 7.64
CA GLU A 376 -28.95 9.22 8.01
C GLU A 376 -28.59 10.69 7.74
N ALA A 377 -27.31 11.06 7.89
CA ALA A 377 -26.80 12.39 7.58
C ALA A 377 -26.79 12.68 6.08
N CYS A 378 -26.44 11.68 5.26
CA CYS A 378 -26.29 11.82 3.81
C CYS A 378 -26.99 10.67 3.04
N PRO A 379 -28.33 10.56 3.09
CA PRO A 379 -29.07 9.42 2.53
C PRO A 379 -28.91 9.26 1.02
N ASP A 380 -28.73 10.36 0.29
CA ASP A 380 -28.59 10.33 -1.17
C ASP A 380 -27.17 9.97 -1.64
N ALA A 381 -26.17 10.04 -0.75
CA ALA A 381 -24.77 9.81 -1.10
C ALA A 381 -24.36 8.34 -0.93
N VAL A 382 -24.80 7.69 0.15
CA VAL A 382 -24.43 6.30 0.48
C VAL A 382 -25.53 5.35 0.01
N LYS A 383 -25.40 4.84 -1.20
CA LYS A 383 -26.41 4.00 -1.88
C LYS A 383 -26.14 2.50 -1.75
N GLU A 384 -24.93 2.11 -1.38
CA GLU A 384 -24.49 0.73 -1.21
C GLU A 384 -23.37 0.66 -0.17
N ARG A 385 -23.03 -0.56 0.27
CA ARG A 385 -21.92 -0.75 1.21
C ARG A 385 -20.61 -0.26 0.60
N MET A 386 -19.91 0.57 1.35
CA MET A 386 -18.59 1.06 1.00
C MET A 386 -17.57 0.56 2.03
N PHE A 387 -16.43 0.10 1.56
CA PHE A 387 -15.43 -0.53 2.42
C PHE A 387 -14.52 0.54 3.02
N THR A 388 -14.15 0.38 4.29
CA THR A 388 -13.34 1.35 5.04
C THR A 388 -11.95 0.82 5.35
N ASN A 389 -10.98 1.72 5.41
CA ASN A 389 -9.70 1.50 6.07
C ASN A 389 -9.58 2.50 7.23
N VAL A 390 -9.86 2.08 8.44
CA VAL A 390 -9.77 2.96 9.60
C VAL A 390 -8.30 3.15 9.96
N THR A 391 -7.79 4.37 9.86
CA THR A 391 -6.38 4.70 10.12
C THR A 391 -6.25 5.55 11.38
N LEU A 392 -5.03 5.87 11.80
CA LEU A 392 -4.77 6.61 13.05
C LEU A 392 -5.36 5.88 14.28
N SER A 393 -5.45 4.56 14.21
CA SER A 393 -5.71 3.68 15.35
C SER A 393 -4.39 3.05 15.82
N TYR A 394 -4.04 3.31 17.07
CA TYR A 394 -2.73 2.96 17.65
C TYR A 394 -2.83 1.96 18.80
N GLU A 395 -3.91 2.08 19.56
CA GLU A 395 -4.12 1.41 20.84
C GLU A 395 -5.27 0.39 20.78
N VAL A 396 -5.33 -0.50 21.76
CA VAL A 396 -6.36 -1.54 21.86
C VAL A 396 -7.78 -0.97 21.86
N PRO A 397 -8.15 0.04 22.68
CA PRO A 397 -9.51 0.56 22.70
C PRO A 397 -9.93 1.19 21.35
N GLN A 398 -9.04 1.95 20.72
CA GLN A 398 -9.29 2.54 19.39
C GLN A 398 -9.54 1.46 18.32
N MET A 399 -8.65 0.46 18.24
CA MET A 399 -8.75 -0.61 17.24
C MET A 399 -9.98 -1.49 17.47
N TYR A 400 -10.31 -1.77 18.73
CA TYR A 400 -11.50 -2.54 19.10
C TYR A 400 -12.79 -1.77 18.75
N ALA A 401 -12.89 -0.48 19.12
CA ALA A 401 -14.05 0.36 18.82
C ALA A 401 -14.29 0.53 17.32
N ALA A 402 -13.23 0.73 16.53
CA ALA A 402 -13.32 0.81 15.07
C ALA A 402 -13.80 -0.51 14.43
N SER A 403 -13.34 -1.65 14.96
CA SER A 403 -13.78 -2.97 14.50
C SER A 403 -15.25 -3.22 14.88
N ALA A 404 -15.64 -2.85 16.10
CA ALA A 404 -17.02 -2.93 16.55
C ALA A 404 -17.96 -2.03 15.72
N ALA A 405 -17.55 -0.82 15.35
CA ALA A 405 -18.34 0.08 14.51
C ALA A 405 -18.54 -0.49 13.08
N THR A 406 -17.52 -1.18 12.55
CA THR A 406 -17.59 -1.90 11.28
C THR A 406 -18.65 -3.00 11.33
N GLU A 407 -18.58 -3.85 12.36
CA GLU A 407 -19.51 -4.96 12.60
C GLU A 407 -20.94 -4.48 12.88
N ASP A 408 -21.10 -3.39 13.63
CA ASP A 408 -22.41 -2.76 13.84
C ASP A 408 -23.03 -2.33 12.50
N GLY A 409 -22.23 -1.74 11.60
CA GLY A 409 -22.67 -1.35 10.26
C GLY A 409 -23.06 -2.55 9.40
N ILE A 410 -22.25 -3.62 9.41
CA ILE A 410 -22.58 -4.89 8.74
C ILE A 410 -23.94 -5.42 9.24
N ARG A 411 -24.14 -5.50 10.55
CA ARG A 411 -25.40 -6.00 11.13
C ARG A 411 -26.61 -5.15 10.75
N ASP A 412 -26.45 -3.83 10.68
CA ASP A 412 -27.53 -2.95 10.21
C ASP A 412 -27.88 -3.22 8.74
N TYR A 413 -26.86 -3.41 7.88
CA TYR A 413 -27.08 -3.84 6.51
C TYR A 413 -27.87 -5.15 6.45
N GLU A 414 -27.38 -6.21 7.10
CA GLU A 414 -28.01 -7.53 7.08
C GLU A 414 -29.45 -7.49 7.59
N LYS A 415 -29.70 -6.73 8.65
CA LYS A 415 -31.04 -6.55 9.21
C LYS A 415 -31.98 -5.84 8.24
N ARG A 416 -31.48 -4.83 7.52
CA ARG A 416 -32.29 -4.00 6.61
C ARG A 416 -32.55 -4.68 5.27
N THR A 417 -31.58 -5.39 4.72
CA THR A 417 -31.67 -6.01 3.39
C THR A 417 -32.08 -7.47 3.46
N GLY A 418 -31.88 -8.15 4.60
CA GLY A 418 -32.03 -9.60 4.74
C GLY A 418 -30.88 -10.39 4.09
N GLU A 419 -29.89 -9.71 3.51
CA GLU A 419 -28.73 -10.32 2.87
C GLU A 419 -27.62 -10.52 3.90
N LYS A 420 -27.14 -11.75 4.04
CA LYS A 420 -25.93 -12.02 4.84
C LYS A 420 -24.71 -11.45 4.14
N VAL A 421 -23.87 -10.78 4.90
CA VAL A 421 -22.61 -10.26 4.41
C VAL A 421 -21.54 -11.33 4.51
N ASP A 422 -20.94 -11.66 3.37
CA ASP A 422 -19.69 -12.40 3.29
C ASP A 422 -18.67 -11.55 2.52
N ASP A 423 -17.87 -10.82 3.28
CA ASP A 423 -16.80 -9.98 2.74
C ASP A 423 -15.56 -10.79 2.34
N GLY A 424 -15.55 -12.13 2.57
CA GLY A 424 -14.42 -13.01 2.31
C GLY A 424 -13.12 -12.44 2.86
N GLU A 425 -12.09 -12.36 2.04
CA GLU A 425 -10.79 -11.78 2.42
C GLU A 425 -10.66 -10.28 2.05
N GLY A 426 -11.68 -9.68 1.45
CA GLY A 426 -11.66 -8.31 0.93
C GLY A 426 -12.54 -7.32 1.68
N GLY A 427 -12.82 -7.52 2.97
CA GLY A 427 -13.68 -6.62 3.76
C GLY A 427 -12.98 -5.34 4.25
N SER A 428 -13.75 -4.52 4.97
CA SER A 428 -13.25 -3.32 5.66
C SER A 428 -12.17 -3.66 6.67
N VAL A 429 -11.16 -2.81 6.81
CA VAL A 429 -9.99 -3.05 7.67
C VAL A 429 -9.80 -1.94 8.71
N VAL A 430 -9.17 -2.30 9.82
CA VAL A 430 -8.70 -1.34 10.85
C VAL A 430 -7.18 -1.39 10.89
N THR A 431 -6.54 -0.26 10.66
CA THR A 431 -5.08 -0.15 10.54
C THR A 431 -4.44 0.04 11.92
N SER A 432 -3.61 -0.91 12.34
CA SER A 432 -2.74 -0.76 13.50
C SER A 432 -1.48 0.03 13.12
N MET A 433 -1.36 1.25 13.63
CA MET A 433 -0.26 2.17 13.33
C MET A 433 0.93 1.96 14.30
N ILE A 434 1.82 1.03 13.96
CA ILE A 434 2.83 0.51 14.91
C ILE A 434 3.96 1.53 15.19
N GLY A 435 4.72 1.93 14.17
CA GLY A 435 5.95 2.68 14.38
C GLY A 435 5.75 4.09 14.90
N ARG A 436 4.68 4.78 14.48
CA ARG A 436 4.33 6.10 15.04
C ARG A 436 3.91 6.03 16.50
N PHE A 437 3.31 4.92 16.93
CA PHE A 437 3.03 4.67 18.34
C PHE A 437 4.34 4.52 19.12
N ASN A 438 5.23 3.66 18.64
CA ASN A 438 6.55 3.44 19.24
C ASN A 438 7.35 4.75 19.34
N ASP A 439 7.35 5.56 18.27
CA ASP A 439 8.04 6.85 18.23
C ASP A 439 7.52 7.83 19.29
N ALA A 440 6.21 7.86 19.54
CA ALA A 440 5.62 8.73 20.57
C ALA A 440 6.00 8.29 22.00
N ILE A 441 6.02 6.97 22.26
CA ILE A 441 6.49 6.42 23.55
C ILE A 441 7.97 6.73 23.74
N ARG A 442 8.78 6.58 22.68
CA ARG A 442 10.20 6.93 22.68
C ARG A 442 10.43 8.39 23.00
N ASP A 443 9.76 9.29 22.29
CA ASP A 443 9.87 10.73 22.49
C ASP A 443 9.49 11.13 23.92
N TYR A 444 8.39 10.58 24.44
CA TYR A 444 8.00 10.75 25.84
C TYR A 444 9.13 10.30 26.78
N ARG A 445 9.67 9.11 26.56
CA ARG A 445 10.69 8.52 27.45
C ARG A 445 12.00 9.31 27.42
N VAL A 446 12.46 9.73 26.24
CA VAL A 446 13.63 10.61 26.09
C VAL A 446 13.45 11.90 26.89
N LYS A 447 12.31 12.57 26.73
CA LYS A 447 12.00 13.81 27.45
C LYS A 447 11.92 13.59 28.96
N ALA A 448 11.32 12.50 29.41
CA ALA A 448 11.23 12.16 30.83
C ALA A 448 12.63 11.98 31.45
N VAL A 449 13.51 11.19 30.81
CA VAL A 449 14.88 10.97 31.30
C VAL A 449 15.67 12.28 31.30
N LEU A 450 15.64 13.03 30.20
CA LEU A 450 16.37 14.30 30.08
C LEU A 450 15.85 15.37 31.04
N SER A 451 14.56 15.42 31.35
CA SER A 451 14.03 16.38 32.34
C SER A 451 14.53 16.12 33.77
N GLY A 452 14.92 14.87 34.06
CA GLY A 452 15.41 14.45 35.36
C GLY A 452 16.92 14.60 35.55
N VAL A 453 17.66 15.01 34.51
CA VAL A 453 19.11 15.25 34.58
C VAL A 453 19.47 16.57 33.92
N LYS A 454 20.45 17.29 34.45
CA LYS A 454 20.97 18.48 33.76
C LYS A 454 21.80 18.02 32.56
N SER A 455 21.29 18.23 31.34
CA SER A 455 21.91 17.81 30.09
C SER A 455 21.69 18.85 29.00
N ASP A 456 22.69 19.02 28.12
CA ASP A 456 22.61 19.87 26.93
C ASP A 456 22.11 19.10 25.69
N ILE A 457 21.69 17.84 25.86
CA ILE A 457 21.14 17.01 24.79
C ILE A 457 19.75 17.54 24.43
N ASP A 458 19.57 17.94 23.17
CA ASP A 458 18.26 18.26 22.62
C ASP A 458 17.45 16.97 22.40
N PRO A 459 16.30 16.77 23.09
CA PRO A 459 15.45 15.60 22.92
C PRO A 459 15.05 15.33 21.46
N ALA A 460 14.85 16.39 20.67
CA ALA A 460 14.41 16.26 19.28
C ALA A 460 15.46 15.62 18.37
N THR A 461 16.72 15.56 18.81
CA THR A 461 17.82 14.97 18.05
C THR A 461 18.07 13.50 18.39
N VAL A 462 17.40 12.95 19.39
CA VAL A 462 17.56 11.56 19.83
C VAL A 462 16.59 10.67 19.05
N LYS A 463 17.14 9.68 18.34
CA LYS A 463 16.32 8.75 17.53
C LYS A 463 16.03 7.41 18.20
N LYS A 464 16.83 7.03 19.20
CA LYS A 464 16.75 5.77 19.96
C LYS A 464 17.23 6.01 21.39
N LEU A 465 16.76 5.22 22.36
CA LEU A 465 17.27 5.29 23.74
C LEU A 465 18.72 4.80 23.85
N THR A 466 19.16 3.97 22.91
CA THR A 466 20.56 3.49 22.80
C THR A 466 21.50 4.48 22.11
N ASP A 467 21.09 5.75 21.95
CA ASP A 467 21.97 6.80 21.44
C ASP A 467 23.22 6.94 22.32
N GLU A 468 24.41 7.07 21.72
CA GLU A 468 25.68 7.16 22.44
C GLU A 468 25.68 8.30 23.48
N ARG A 469 24.94 9.38 23.20
CA ARG A 469 24.82 10.53 24.12
C ARG A 469 24.01 10.18 25.37
N LEU A 470 23.06 9.25 25.27
CA LEU A 470 22.24 8.78 26.39
C LEU A 470 22.85 7.57 27.11
N THR A 471 23.86 6.94 26.51
CA THR A 471 24.52 5.75 27.07
C THR A 471 25.95 6.02 27.54
N SER A 472 26.39 7.28 27.51
CA SER A 472 27.70 7.68 28.02
C SER A 472 27.84 7.41 29.53
N PRO A 473 29.05 7.09 30.02
CA PRO A 473 29.29 6.86 31.45
C PRO A 473 28.86 8.05 32.32
N GLU A 474 29.07 9.28 31.85
CA GLU A 474 28.72 10.52 32.53
C GLU A 474 27.20 10.68 32.65
N PHE A 475 26.47 10.44 31.55
CA PHE A 475 25.02 10.52 31.55
C PHE A 475 24.41 9.43 32.43
N ALA A 476 24.88 8.18 32.31
CA ALA A 476 24.44 7.07 33.12
C ALA A 476 24.68 7.32 34.63
N ALA A 477 25.81 7.94 34.99
CA ALA A 477 26.07 8.35 36.37
C ALA A 477 25.09 9.44 36.84
N ALA A 478 24.80 10.44 36.01
CA ALA A 478 23.85 11.50 36.34
C ALA A 478 22.41 10.97 36.51
N VAL A 479 21.97 10.08 35.64
CA VAL A 479 20.66 9.42 35.69
C VAL A 479 20.52 8.62 36.99
N ARG A 480 21.51 7.80 37.35
CA ARG A 480 21.55 7.07 38.63
C ARG A 480 21.56 7.99 39.84
N ALA A 481 22.31 9.09 39.79
CA ALA A 481 22.38 10.07 40.89
C ALA A 481 21.03 10.76 41.14
N ASN A 482 20.17 10.85 40.13
CA ASN A 482 18.81 11.39 40.23
C ASN A 482 17.75 10.30 40.52
N GLY A 483 18.16 9.07 40.79
CA GLY A 483 17.25 7.96 41.12
C GLY A 483 16.38 7.51 39.95
N ILE A 484 16.76 7.84 38.71
CA ILE A 484 16.02 7.45 37.51
C ILE A 484 16.51 6.07 37.10
N GLU A 485 15.60 5.10 37.08
CA GLU A 485 15.85 3.80 36.46
C GLU A 485 15.82 3.98 34.93
N PHE A 486 16.92 3.66 34.24
CA PHE A 486 17.04 3.80 32.80
C PHE A 486 17.87 2.64 32.23
N GLU A 487 17.21 1.75 31.50
CA GLU A 487 17.81 0.56 30.91
C GLU A 487 17.69 0.67 29.38
N ALA A 488 18.57 1.44 28.75
CA ALA A 488 18.44 1.87 27.35
C ALA A 488 18.10 0.74 26.36
N GLU A 489 18.82 -0.40 26.41
CA GLU A 489 18.60 -1.51 25.49
C GLU A 489 17.27 -2.24 25.73
N ILE A 490 16.92 -2.49 27.00
CA ILE A 490 15.68 -3.19 27.40
C ILE A 490 14.46 -2.31 27.09
N GLU A 491 14.55 -1.02 27.42
CA GLU A 491 13.49 -0.05 27.16
C GLU A 491 13.31 0.18 25.66
N GLU A 492 14.39 0.28 24.87
CA GLU A 492 14.29 0.40 23.41
C GLU A 492 13.66 -0.84 22.78
N ASP A 493 14.08 -2.06 23.18
CA ASP A 493 13.50 -3.31 22.68
C ASP A 493 11.99 -3.40 22.96
N ALA A 494 11.57 -2.97 24.16
CA ALA A 494 10.16 -2.93 24.54
C ALA A 494 9.38 -1.87 23.74
N ILE A 495 9.93 -0.66 23.56
CA ILE A 495 9.31 0.41 22.79
C ILE A 495 9.16 0.01 21.32
N ASP A 496 10.17 -0.59 20.71
CA ASP A 496 10.15 -1.03 19.30
C ASP A 496 9.06 -2.07 19.01
N ARG A 497 8.46 -2.64 20.07
CA ARG A 497 7.43 -3.68 20.02
C ARG A 497 6.13 -3.30 20.72
N ALA A 498 6.00 -2.07 21.19
CA ALA A 498 4.79 -1.60 21.86
C ALA A 498 3.56 -1.73 20.94
N GLY A 499 3.65 -1.22 19.71
CA GLY A 499 2.57 -1.33 18.72
C GLY A 499 2.29 -2.78 18.33
N THR A 500 3.32 -3.60 18.13
CA THR A 500 3.21 -5.04 17.86
C THR A 500 2.41 -5.75 18.95
N LEU A 501 2.70 -5.43 20.21
CA LEU A 501 2.01 -6.02 21.36
C LEU A 501 0.54 -5.59 21.43
N CYS A 502 0.22 -4.31 21.16
CA CYS A 502 -1.16 -3.85 21.00
C CYS A 502 -1.91 -4.57 19.86
N THR A 503 -1.24 -4.80 18.72
CA THR A 503 -1.81 -5.55 17.59
C THR A 503 -2.14 -6.99 17.99
N LYS A 504 -1.20 -7.70 18.63
CA LYS A 504 -1.41 -9.07 19.13
C LYS A 504 -2.63 -9.14 20.06
N ARG A 505 -2.67 -8.23 21.03
CA ARG A 505 -3.75 -8.14 22.03
C ARG A 505 -5.12 -7.92 21.38
N VAL A 506 -5.24 -6.95 20.47
CA VAL A 506 -6.54 -6.64 19.87
C VAL A 506 -7.02 -7.76 18.95
N MET A 507 -6.14 -8.42 18.20
CA MET A 507 -6.49 -9.56 17.36
C MET A 507 -7.18 -10.66 18.17
N MET A 508 -6.60 -11.04 19.31
CA MET A 508 -7.15 -12.08 20.18
C MET A 508 -8.46 -11.65 20.87
N LEU A 509 -8.62 -10.35 21.19
CA LEU A 509 -9.89 -9.80 21.69
C LEU A 509 -11.02 -9.82 20.68
N LEU A 510 -10.72 -9.55 19.41
CA LEU A 510 -11.73 -9.56 18.35
C LEU A 510 -12.22 -10.99 18.08
N GLU A 511 -11.32 -11.97 18.15
CA GLU A 511 -11.65 -13.39 18.02
C GLU A 511 -12.43 -13.92 19.23
N ASN A 512 -12.14 -13.44 20.44
CA ASN A 512 -12.83 -13.83 21.68
C ASN A 512 -13.25 -12.61 22.52
N PRO A 513 -14.32 -11.89 22.13
CA PRO A 513 -14.78 -10.71 22.85
C PRO A 513 -15.25 -11.04 24.27
N LYS A 514 -14.85 -10.20 25.23
CA LYS A 514 -15.21 -10.38 26.66
C LYS A 514 -16.48 -9.61 27.07
N ASP A 515 -17.00 -8.76 26.20
CA ASP A 515 -18.19 -7.93 26.42
C ASP A 515 -19.50 -8.64 26.05
N GLY A 516 -19.44 -9.95 25.76
CA GLY A 516 -20.60 -10.75 25.36
C GLY A 516 -20.99 -10.60 23.88
N ARG A 517 -20.23 -9.84 23.08
CA ARG A 517 -20.40 -9.84 21.62
C ARG A 517 -20.00 -11.19 21.04
N ALA A 518 -20.64 -11.55 19.92
CA ALA A 518 -20.14 -12.63 19.07
C ALA A 518 -18.74 -12.29 18.55
N PRO A 519 -17.87 -13.30 18.31
CA PRO A 519 -16.60 -13.12 17.62
C PRO A 519 -16.76 -12.21 16.41
N MET A 520 -15.92 -11.18 16.34
CA MET A 520 -15.86 -10.27 15.20
C MET A 520 -14.92 -10.85 14.16
N HIS A 521 -15.06 -10.46 12.89
CA HIS A 521 -14.07 -10.83 11.90
C HIS A 521 -12.84 -9.93 12.08
N PRO A 522 -11.72 -10.42 12.65
CA PRO A 522 -10.57 -9.57 12.88
C PRO A 522 -9.99 -9.19 11.53
N ARG A 523 -10.06 -7.91 11.17
CA ARG A 523 -9.54 -7.38 9.90
C ARG A 523 -8.51 -6.29 10.16
N ILE A 524 -7.54 -6.62 11.02
CA ILE A 524 -6.46 -5.69 11.35
C ILE A 524 -5.44 -5.66 10.21
N LEU A 525 -5.06 -4.45 9.81
CA LEU A 525 -4.00 -4.16 8.86
C LEU A 525 -2.81 -3.53 9.60
N THR A 526 -1.67 -4.19 9.63
CA THR A 526 -0.47 -3.60 10.26
C THR A 526 0.17 -2.57 9.33
N ALA A 527 0.48 -1.38 9.85
CA ALA A 527 1.06 -0.30 9.05
C ALA A 527 2.03 0.56 9.86
N SER A 528 2.66 1.52 9.17
CA SER A 528 3.58 2.49 9.76
C SER A 528 4.76 1.86 10.50
N LYS A 529 5.25 0.72 10.04
CA LYS A 529 6.37 -0.01 10.67
C LYS A 529 7.67 0.80 10.64
N ARG A 530 8.63 0.44 11.49
CA ARG A 530 10.01 0.99 11.51
C ARG A 530 11.06 -0.06 11.23
N ASN A 531 10.75 -1.33 11.52
CA ASN A 531 11.69 -2.44 11.39
C ASN A 531 11.02 -3.61 10.69
N PHE A 532 11.78 -4.37 9.91
CA PHE A 532 11.25 -5.51 9.17
C PHE A 532 10.75 -6.65 10.09
N PHE A 533 11.37 -6.86 11.27
CA PHE A 533 10.93 -7.91 12.21
C PHE A 533 9.47 -7.73 12.66
N GLN A 534 8.91 -6.52 12.56
CA GLN A 534 7.49 -6.28 12.89
C GLN A 534 6.55 -7.00 11.92
N ASN A 535 7.02 -7.40 10.74
CA ASN A 535 6.29 -8.32 9.86
C ASN A 535 6.37 -9.76 10.35
N THR A 536 7.57 -10.23 10.70
CA THR A 536 7.78 -11.63 11.09
C THR A 536 7.19 -11.96 12.47
N GLU A 537 7.11 -10.98 13.38
CA GLU A 537 6.46 -11.13 14.71
C GLU A 537 4.92 -11.02 14.66
N LEU A 538 4.34 -10.69 13.49
CA LEU A 538 2.90 -10.51 13.27
C LEU A 538 2.37 -11.37 12.11
N LEU A 539 3.05 -12.50 11.81
CA LEU A 539 2.53 -13.47 10.85
C LEU A 539 1.23 -14.09 11.41
N ASP A 540 0.26 -14.30 10.53
CA ASP A 540 -1.14 -14.66 10.79
C ASP A 540 -2.06 -13.51 11.22
N VAL A 541 -1.57 -12.26 11.29
CA VAL A 541 -2.46 -11.09 11.20
C VAL A 541 -3.01 -10.99 9.78
N PRO A 542 -4.33 -10.79 9.56
CA PRO A 542 -4.96 -10.85 8.25
C PRO A 542 -4.30 -10.00 7.17
N PHE A 543 -3.88 -8.77 7.51
CA PHE A 543 -3.29 -7.86 6.53
C PHE A 543 -2.02 -7.20 7.06
N SER A 544 -1.05 -7.02 6.17
CA SER A 544 0.19 -6.30 6.43
C SER A 544 0.51 -5.35 5.28
N THR A 545 0.63 -4.05 5.56
CA THR A 545 1.12 -3.07 4.58
C THR A 545 2.53 -2.62 4.91
N ASP A 546 3.39 -2.63 3.90
CA ASP A 546 4.76 -2.14 4.01
C ASP A 546 5.02 -0.97 3.05
N PHE A 547 5.65 0.05 3.61
CA PHE A 547 6.32 1.08 2.83
C PHE A 547 7.59 0.51 2.17
N GLY A 548 8.04 1.13 1.08
CA GLY A 548 9.22 0.71 0.32
C GLY A 548 10.46 0.55 1.18
N ASN A 549 10.70 1.41 2.18
CA ASN A 549 11.83 1.25 3.10
C ASN A 549 11.73 0.00 3.98
N ILE A 550 10.53 -0.35 4.44
CA ILE A 550 10.32 -1.58 5.21
C ILE A 550 10.52 -2.79 4.31
N GLN A 551 10.00 -2.74 3.08
CA GLN A 551 10.28 -3.77 2.07
C GLN A 551 11.77 -3.89 1.78
N ARG A 552 12.51 -2.77 1.74
CA ARG A 552 13.97 -2.77 1.56
C ARG A 552 14.68 -3.45 2.73
N MET A 553 14.29 -3.18 3.96
CA MET A 553 14.95 -3.74 5.16
C MET A 553 14.97 -5.27 5.17
N TYR A 554 14.09 -5.94 4.41
CA TYR A 554 14.19 -7.38 4.13
C TYR A 554 15.58 -7.77 3.62
N LEU A 555 16.20 -6.96 2.75
CA LEU A 555 17.52 -7.26 2.17
C LEU A 555 18.62 -7.35 3.23
N ASP A 556 18.45 -6.67 4.37
CA ASP A 556 19.42 -6.63 5.46
C ASP A 556 19.37 -7.94 6.30
N VAL A 557 18.33 -8.76 6.11
CA VAL A 557 18.12 -10.03 6.83
C VAL A 557 18.08 -11.24 5.90
N MET A 558 18.51 -11.09 4.65
CA MET A 558 18.60 -12.20 3.70
C MET A 558 19.84 -13.08 3.94
N PRO A 559 19.75 -14.42 3.77
CA PRO A 559 18.52 -15.18 3.56
C PRO A 559 17.67 -15.23 4.82
N LEU A 560 16.35 -15.18 4.65
CA LEU A 560 15.38 -15.23 5.75
C LEU A 560 14.64 -16.57 5.71
N GLU A 561 14.82 -17.37 6.75
CA GLU A 561 14.07 -18.63 6.93
C GLU A 561 12.87 -18.38 7.85
N ILE A 562 11.68 -18.79 7.39
CA ILE A 562 10.43 -18.71 8.15
C ILE A 562 9.92 -20.13 8.41
N ASP A 563 10.22 -20.62 9.61
CA ASP A 563 9.81 -21.96 10.07
C ASP A 563 8.35 -21.96 10.56
N ASP A 564 7.88 -20.86 11.14
CA ASP A 564 6.50 -20.68 11.57
C ASP A 564 5.86 -19.44 10.92
N TRP A 565 4.72 -19.67 10.27
CA TRP A 565 3.91 -18.66 9.60
C TRP A 565 2.76 -18.14 10.48
N ARG A 566 2.74 -18.50 11.78
CA ARG A 566 1.69 -18.16 12.76
C ARG A 566 2.23 -17.62 14.07
N THR A 567 3.07 -16.59 13.97
CA THR A 567 3.72 -15.97 15.12
C THR A 567 2.79 -15.06 15.96
N LEU A 568 1.58 -14.73 15.47
CA LEU A 568 0.62 -13.87 16.16
C LEU A 568 0.35 -14.28 17.61
N ALA A 569 0.11 -15.56 17.88
CA ALA A 569 -0.27 -16.07 19.20
C ALA A 569 0.93 -16.53 20.07
N GLU A 570 2.15 -16.47 19.55
CA GLU A 570 3.35 -16.88 20.30
C GLU A 570 3.46 -16.13 21.62
N ASP A 571 3.64 -16.88 22.71
CA ASP A 571 3.82 -16.36 24.06
C ASP A 571 2.66 -15.46 24.56
N MET A 572 1.47 -15.61 23.97
CA MET A 572 0.23 -14.96 24.40
C MET A 572 -0.74 -15.98 24.99
N ASP A 573 -1.49 -15.61 26.03
CA ASP A 573 -2.56 -16.45 26.59
C ASP A 573 -3.87 -16.34 25.77
N ALA A 574 -4.88 -17.12 26.14
CA ALA A 574 -6.19 -17.11 25.45
C ALA A 574 -6.90 -15.75 25.53
N ASP A 575 -6.52 -14.95 26.53
CA ASP A 575 -7.00 -13.61 26.75
C ASP A 575 -6.09 -12.59 26.09
N GLY A 576 -5.16 -12.95 25.19
CA GLY A 576 -4.27 -12.03 24.50
C GLY A 576 -3.33 -11.22 25.38
N TYR A 577 -3.09 -11.63 26.62
CA TYR A 577 -2.02 -11.11 27.45
C TYR A 577 -0.74 -11.91 27.27
N PRO A 578 0.44 -11.29 27.41
CA PRO A 578 1.69 -12.04 27.45
C PRO A 578 1.69 -13.09 28.57
N VAL A 579 2.14 -14.31 28.22
CA VAL A 579 2.35 -15.39 29.20
C VAL A 579 3.43 -14.97 30.19
N GLU A 580 3.20 -15.19 31.49
CA GLU A 580 4.13 -14.79 32.55
C GLU A 580 5.54 -15.37 32.32
N GLY A 581 6.56 -14.51 32.43
CA GLY A 581 7.96 -14.89 32.25
C GLY A 581 8.44 -14.95 30.78
N SER A 582 7.53 -14.84 29.81
CA SER A 582 7.87 -14.71 28.38
C SER A 582 8.63 -13.41 28.07
N ILE A 583 9.19 -13.32 26.86
CA ILE A 583 9.79 -12.08 26.40
C ILE A 583 8.76 -10.95 26.29
N TRP A 584 7.52 -11.26 25.87
CA TRP A 584 6.44 -10.28 25.77
C TRP A 584 5.97 -9.77 27.13
N ASP A 585 5.99 -10.61 28.16
CA ASP A 585 5.67 -10.20 29.54
C ASP A 585 6.72 -9.23 30.08
N ARG A 586 8.01 -9.50 29.85
CA ARG A 586 9.09 -8.57 30.20
C ARG A 586 8.95 -7.23 29.47
N ARG A 587 8.64 -7.24 28.18
CA ARG A 587 8.38 -6.02 27.39
C ARG A 587 7.18 -5.25 27.93
N ARG A 588 6.06 -5.92 28.20
CA ARG A 588 4.87 -5.31 28.82
C ARG A 588 5.19 -4.65 30.16
N LYS A 589 5.87 -5.35 31.07
CA LYS A 589 6.29 -4.82 32.38
C LYS A 589 7.17 -3.58 32.24
N THR A 590 8.09 -3.61 31.28
CA THR A 590 8.94 -2.45 30.94
C THR A 590 8.09 -1.28 30.45
N LEU A 591 7.14 -1.51 29.55
CA LEU A 591 6.24 -0.47 29.03
C LEU A 591 5.35 0.14 30.13
N SER A 592 4.77 -0.70 31.00
CA SER A 592 4.03 -0.25 32.19
C SER A 592 4.88 0.61 33.14
N ARG A 593 6.20 0.35 33.22
CA ARG A 593 7.13 1.12 34.05
C ARG A 593 7.46 2.48 33.42
N ILE A 594 7.71 2.51 32.11
CA ILE A 594 8.28 3.71 31.46
C ILE A 594 7.24 4.66 30.89
N TRP A 595 6.01 4.22 30.66
CA TRP A 595 4.95 5.04 30.11
C TRP A 595 3.66 4.96 30.95
N PRO A 596 3.25 6.05 31.63
CA PRO A 596 2.13 6.04 32.56
C PRO A 596 0.80 5.58 31.99
N ASP A 597 0.56 5.83 30.69
CA ASP A 597 -0.70 5.49 30.04
C ASP A 597 -0.73 4.06 29.49
N TRP A 598 0.36 3.27 29.61
CA TRP A 598 0.44 1.95 28.99
C TRP A 598 -0.75 1.04 29.35
N ASN A 599 -1.09 0.95 30.64
CA ASN A 599 -2.21 0.11 31.09
C ASN A 599 -3.54 0.60 30.51
N ARG A 600 -3.69 1.92 30.36
CA ARG A 600 -4.88 2.56 29.78
C ARG A 600 -5.05 2.20 28.30
N VAL A 601 -3.97 2.18 27.53
CA VAL A 601 -4.00 1.94 26.08
C VAL A 601 -3.94 0.44 25.71
N PHE A 602 -3.54 -0.42 26.65
CA PHE A 602 -3.31 -1.86 26.42
C PHE A 602 -4.30 -2.79 27.15
N ASP A 603 -4.60 -2.54 28.42
CA ASP A 603 -5.33 -3.52 29.26
C ASP A 603 -6.85 -3.51 29.04
N SER A 604 -7.41 -2.40 28.53
CA SER A 604 -8.87 -2.19 28.43
C SER A 604 -9.34 -1.79 27.04
N THR A 605 -10.47 -2.33 26.60
CA THR A 605 -11.19 -1.92 25.38
C THR A 605 -11.89 -0.56 25.53
N ASP A 606 -12.04 -0.07 26.76
CA ASP A 606 -12.66 1.23 27.09
C ASP A 606 -11.68 2.19 27.77
N GLY A 607 -10.38 1.86 27.75
CA GLY A 607 -9.36 2.63 28.47
C GLY A 607 -9.20 4.06 27.94
N VAL A 608 -9.45 4.30 26.66
CA VAL A 608 -9.47 5.63 26.05
C VAL A 608 -10.82 5.87 25.39
N ALA A 609 -11.48 6.96 25.75
CA ALA A 609 -12.77 7.33 25.18
C ALA A 609 -12.59 7.99 23.81
N ALA A 610 -13.60 7.85 22.93
CA ALA A 610 -13.55 8.44 21.59
C ALA A 610 -13.32 9.96 21.59
N SER A 611 -13.78 10.68 22.62
CA SER A 611 -13.54 12.13 22.78
C SER A 611 -12.07 12.50 23.04
N GLU A 612 -11.22 11.52 23.35
CA GLU A 612 -9.80 11.72 23.69
C GLU A 612 -8.85 11.25 22.58
N TYR A 613 -9.38 10.63 21.52
CA TYR A 613 -8.54 10.08 20.45
C TYR A 613 -7.71 11.16 19.76
N GLU A 614 -8.32 12.28 19.37
CA GLU A 614 -7.64 13.36 18.66
C GLU A 614 -6.46 13.95 19.45
N THR A 615 -6.61 14.08 20.77
CA THR A 615 -5.62 14.74 21.64
C THR A 615 -4.49 13.82 22.10
N ALA A 616 -4.56 12.52 21.79
CA ALA A 616 -3.51 11.57 22.12
C ALA A 616 -2.17 11.95 21.46
N ILE A 617 -1.07 11.71 22.17
CA ILE A 617 0.28 12.17 21.80
C ILE A 617 0.78 11.69 20.43
N TYR A 618 0.18 10.62 19.89
CA TYR A 618 0.51 10.01 18.59
C TYR A 618 -0.48 10.38 17.47
N VAL A 619 -1.72 10.78 17.80
CA VAL A 619 -2.76 11.12 16.82
C VAL A 619 -2.56 12.54 16.29
N ALA A 620 -2.54 13.54 17.16
CA ALA A 620 -2.46 14.94 16.75
C ALA A 620 -1.28 15.27 15.82
N PRO A 621 -0.03 14.80 16.07
CA PRO A 621 1.09 15.06 15.16
C PRO A 621 0.88 14.44 13.77
N THR A 622 0.33 13.22 13.72
CA THR A 622 0.09 12.50 12.47
C THR A 622 -1.04 13.15 11.67
N LEU A 623 -2.12 13.54 12.33
CA LEU A 623 -3.23 14.25 11.73
C LEU A 623 -2.77 15.59 11.13
N LYS A 624 -2.00 16.38 11.90
CA LYS A 624 -1.40 17.62 11.43
C LYS A 624 -0.53 17.41 10.19
N GLN A 625 0.24 16.32 10.14
CA GLN A 625 1.04 15.98 8.96
C GLN A 625 0.16 15.69 7.74
N PHE A 626 -0.91 14.91 7.90
CA PHE A 626 -1.82 14.58 6.79
C PHE A 626 -2.56 15.81 6.26
N ILE A 627 -3.00 16.71 7.16
CA ILE A 627 -3.59 18.00 6.78
C ILE A 627 -2.57 18.86 6.02
N GLY A 628 -1.32 18.92 6.51
CA GLY A 628 -0.23 19.63 5.83
C GLY A 628 0.01 19.14 4.40
N MET A 629 0.06 17.82 4.21
CA MET A 629 0.22 17.20 2.88
C MET A 629 -0.97 17.49 1.95
N TRP A 630 -2.20 17.53 2.48
CA TRP A 630 -3.37 17.95 1.69
C TRP A 630 -3.23 19.41 1.23
N ASN A 631 -2.87 20.32 2.13
CA ASN A 631 -2.67 21.73 1.82
C ASN A 631 -1.55 21.93 0.77
N ASP A 632 -0.48 21.13 0.84
CA ASP A 632 0.57 21.14 -0.17
C ASP A 632 0.03 20.72 -1.55
N ASN A 633 -0.90 19.75 -1.63
CA ASN A 633 -1.55 19.37 -2.88
C ASN A 633 -2.35 20.53 -3.49
N VAL A 634 -3.12 21.23 -2.66
CA VAL A 634 -3.94 22.38 -3.07
C VAL A 634 -3.04 23.51 -3.58
N ALA A 635 -1.94 23.79 -2.87
CA ALA A 635 -0.96 24.78 -3.30
C ALA A 635 -0.32 24.42 -4.66
N ARG A 636 -0.05 23.14 -4.93
CA ARG A 636 0.47 22.68 -6.23
C ARG A 636 -0.57 22.80 -7.35
N ALA A 637 -1.83 22.46 -7.07
CA ALA A 637 -2.91 22.65 -8.04
C ALA A 637 -3.01 24.11 -8.47
N LYS A 638 -2.95 25.04 -7.51
CA LYS A 638 -2.91 26.48 -7.77
C LYS A 638 -1.76 26.88 -8.68
N VAL A 639 -0.53 26.48 -8.34
CA VAL A 639 0.67 26.83 -9.13
C VAL A 639 0.54 26.34 -10.57
N ALA A 640 0.04 25.12 -10.76
CA ALA A 640 -0.17 24.57 -12.10
C ALA A 640 -1.27 25.32 -12.87
N ALA A 641 -2.38 25.70 -12.23
CA ALA A 641 -3.45 26.49 -12.83
C ALA A 641 -2.98 27.90 -13.24
N ASP A 642 -2.16 28.55 -12.40
CA ASP A 642 -1.55 29.86 -12.68
C ASP A 642 -0.61 29.79 -13.90
N GLN A 643 0.26 28.77 -13.94
CA GLN A 643 1.16 28.51 -15.08
C GLN A 643 0.38 28.27 -16.38
N GLN A 644 -0.68 27.46 -16.30
CA GLN A 644 -1.54 27.17 -17.44
C GLN A 644 -2.26 28.41 -17.95
N SER A 645 -2.76 29.26 -17.05
CA SER A 645 -3.40 30.54 -17.41
C SER A 645 -2.41 31.50 -18.07
N ALA A 646 -1.18 31.59 -17.56
CA ALA A 646 -0.12 32.40 -18.14
C ALA A 646 0.28 31.95 -19.56
N SER A 647 0.24 30.65 -19.83
CA SER A 647 0.54 30.09 -21.17
C SER A 647 -0.53 30.43 -22.22
N ARG A 648 -1.78 30.67 -21.83
CA ARG A 648 -2.87 31.08 -22.73
C ARG A 648 -2.84 32.56 -23.10
N ASN A 649 -2.17 33.38 -22.29
CA ASN A 649 -2.07 34.82 -22.48
C ASN A 649 -0.82 35.24 -23.28
N LYS A 650 0.03 34.27 -23.66
CA LYS A 650 1.15 34.43 -24.59
C LYS A 650 0.77 33.82 -25.92
#